data_AF-A0A9N8DGK9-F1
#
_entry.id   AF-A0A9N8DGK9-F1
#
_cell.length_a   1.000
_cell.length_b   1.000
_cell.length_c   1.000
_cell.angle_alpha   90.00
_cell.angle_beta   90.00
_cell.angle_gamma   90.00
#
_symmetry.space_group_name_H-M   'P 1'
#
loop_
_entity.id
_entity.type
_entity.pdbx_description
1 polymer ?
#
loop_
_entity_poly.entity_id
_entity_poly.type
_entity_poly.pdbx_seq_one_letter_code
_entity_poly.pdbx_strand_id
1 'polypeptide(L)'
;MGQDSMPVGSMCVGMSVMAAAWKLPLNQLETGVLSLQSSGGDILLYHVDFKWDYLCEDEGVFSLAVVAQVTVGKIAEDGLAIEGTEIVSFVSEYEIDLMDDSFGWFDVPVTFGSMCVGLSKDGSNFEVTFESTGDWGLITTEFWMGDNVHGVPFDEEGSLDLESFPYYCDRWQDVEDGLAIDGTEIVSFASEYEIDLMYDSFGWFDIPVTCACEQKKNECSDDQREPKILKPECQNVIAGDSTSVGSICVELSNDGSSLEIAFESIGDWGLITTEFWVGDHVTSVPFDDDGALDVESFPYYWCNSTGETSHTTLVDFKWGYMCGEQDYFSLAIVAQVTVGKLSEGGNAIEGTELVSFATKYDIDLMDDSFGWFDVPLTCVCKKPACVEPKPPSPDCHNVLAGDNTPVASICVDLSNDGSSLDVVFESTRDWGLITTEFWVGDNVTSVPLDDGALDVESFPYFWCNSSGEVSHTTHVDFKWEYLCDELDEFSLAFVAQITVGKMSEEGDAIEGTEISSYATKYEIDLQDEIFGWFDYGIVCGCKASKESNGKSASTAVTPNGCVSGVLVDHTVATVPVLGVFVKGSASVSHSLLVPKNAETMSFQFKLHQIDLWERLDKVVASLNGVAIDLGALEQFDHRNNPMNYQSGTLLNGEVSWSRHKVLDTNDYNDQVHLVQVTVAGKYFASGKLDVEFHASLSHSAASQSASIRDLEIVASGYWCKEDLPKLPSNNNKEMLAAPTFAPSAKPSLAGFQCTSSHLVVTEDFEAEDCEDLWHEGTVSYGSNFSHFLGRMGRGNEYIWREFEVPVADGDVTAENVTIEFALYQLDDWSEGTFSVIVGETEILLQGIASEPTEDFVSGLVDGIAWWRETFVQGFDLGFNTDADKKHLVELTVPGDKFSANGTLLLGFKADSDVSVSHHSAGVDNLNITANYDCNNDQRSLLAAAASTYDKKQDLVVAKETYESGQVIGWVNGLISQNDRRGHFLGRLGLENDFVSKTFRVPPTAESMSLEFDLYTLGNYPWRVKSDQFHVKIGITSVHVGSLRNLQDSGSVKSISWTRAVDPTDSNLHHVTMDIASLYFPSGELSVGFHIMTTDSIAKKSVGVDNLIITARAVHTTASDQERKKTNEQATTTTKKESTSYSHYQAPTTKQEPVKQRPVRNHGGVCYSEDFPCGGDKPGMVYICHYSIKKGYQTYCLNEEDTDIVRSYADDYCGPCVGGYGQQQGYSYRS
;
A
#
# COMPACT_ATOMS: atom_id res chain seq x y z
N MET A 1 78.98 -11.66 55.18
CA MET A 1 80.34 -11.19 54.84
C MET A 1 80.19 -10.15 53.73
N GLY A 2 80.63 -8.92 53.99
CA GLY A 2 81.24 -7.99 53.01
C GLY A 2 80.41 -7.37 51.88
N GLN A 3 79.87 -6.17 52.14
CA GLN A 3 80.12 -4.88 51.46
C GLN A 3 80.28 -4.73 49.93
N ASP A 4 79.55 -3.72 49.44
CA ASP A 4 79.92 -2.59 48.56
C ASP A 4 80.40 -2.83 47.12
N SER A 5 79.67 -2.29 46.13
CA SER A 5 80.01 -1.03 45.41
C SER A 5 79.30 -0.87 44.04
N MET A 6 78.65 0.29 43.85
CA MET A 6 78.41 0.97 42.54
C MET A 6 79.75 1.56 42.00
N PRO A 7 79.93 2.08 40.74
CA PRO A 7 78.93 2.74 39.87
C PRO A 7 79.08 2.64 38.32
N VAL A 8 78.01 3.10 37.63
CA VAL A 8 77.89 3.83 36.34
C VAL A 8 78.55 3.27 35.05
N GLY A 9 77.72 3.08 34.02
CA GLY A 9 78.15 3.02 32.61
C GLY A 9 77.01 2.64 31.64
N SER A 10 76.41 3.63 30.99
CA SER A 10 75.43 3.52 29.91
C SER A 10 76.02 2.97 28.60
N MET A 11 75.35 2.01 27.94
CA MET A 11 75.30 1.90 26.47
C MET A 11 74.28 0.85 26.00
N CYS A 12 73.37 1.26 25.11
CA CYS A 12 72.41 0.42 24.39
C CYS A 12 73.08 -0.38 23.27
N VAL A 13 72.75 -1.66 23.10
CA VAL A 13 72.70 -2.39 21.80
C VAL A 13 71.67 -3.52 21.92
N GLY A 14 70.92 -3.73 20.84
CA GLY A 14 69.66 -4.48 20.78
C GLY A 14 69.75 -6.00 20.92
N MET A 15 68.58 -6.58 21.21
CA MET A 15 68.28 -8.00 21.03
C MET A 15 67.37 -8.16 19.81
N SER A 16 67.84 -8.92 18.83
CA SER A 16 66.97 -9.67 17.91
C SER A 16 66.47 -10.92 18.61
N VAL A 17 65.20 -11.26 18.42
CA VAL A 17 64.69 -12.62 18.63
C VAL A 17 64.09 -13.10 17.32
N MET A 18 64.67 -14.19 16.78
CA MET A 18 64.09 -15.00 15.71
C MET A 18 62.99 -15.87 16.31
N ALA A 19 61.82 -15.94 15.67
CA ALA A 19 60.84 -17.01 15.87
C ALA A 19 60.86 -17.99 14.70
N ALA A 20 60.92 -19.28 15.03
CA ALA A 20 60.98 -20.40 14.10
C ALA A 20 59.57 -20.80 13.64
N ALA A 21 59.47 -21.20 12.37
CA ALA A 21 58.23 -21.63 11.72
C ALA A 21 57.76 -23.02 12.17
N TRP A 22 56.49 -23.14 12.53
CA TRP A 22 55.69 -24.38 12.45
C TRP A 22 54.43 -24.09 11.63
N LYS A 23 54.13 -24.99 10.69
CA LYS A 23 52.98 -24.99 9.77
C LYS A 23 51.79 -25.71 10.42
N LEU A 24 50.58 -25.16 10.32
CA LEU A 24 49.25 -25.80 10.14
C LEU A 24 48.15 -24.68 10.03
N PRO A 25 46.90 -24.95 9.58
CA PRO A 25 46.21 -24.26 8.48
C PRO A 25 45.47 -22.96 8.83
N LEU A 26 45.23 -22.17 7.77
CA LEU A 26 44.65 -20.82 7.76
C LEU A 26 43.15 -20.77 8.13
N ASN A 27 42.81 -19.86 9.05
CA ASN A 27 41.72 -18.86 8.99
C ASN A 27 41.53 -18.24 10.39
N GLN A 28 42.28 -17.18 10.75
CA GLN A 28 41.91 -16.15 11.74
C GLN A 28 42.79 -14.90 11.51
N LEU A 29 42.17 -13.71 11.42
CA LEU A 29 42.83 -12.41 11.52
C LEU A 29 43.10 -12.14 13.01
N GLU A 30 44.35 -11.92 13.41
CA GLU A 30 44.70 -11.47 14.77
C GLU A 30 44.64 -9.94 14.85
N THR A 31 43.84 -9.39 15.78
CA THR A 31 43.86 -7.98 16.18
C THR A 31 45.07 -7.69 17.08
N GLY A 32 45.85 -6.65 16.78
CA GLY A 32 47.00 -6.22 17.61
C GLY A 32 46.77 -4.86 18.27
N VAL A 33 47.21 -4.69 19.52
CA VAL A 33 47.18 -3.43 20.29
C VAL A 33 48.60 -2.89 20.44
N LEU A 34 48.81 -1.60 20.20
CA LEU A 34 50.12 -0.93 20.31
C LEU A 34 50.01 0.34 21.16
N SER A 35 50.78 0.44 22.25
CA SER A 35 50.77 1.59 23.17
C SER A 35 52.16 2.22 23.28
N LEU A 36 52.25 3.54 23.09
CA LEU A 36 53.49 4.32 23.07
C LEU A 36 53.33 5.67 23.79
N GLN A 37 54.38 6.11 24.48
CA GLN A 37 54.41 7.35 25.29
C GLN A 37 55.44 8.36 24.73
N SER A 38 55.07 9.64 24.64
CA SER A 38 55.91 10.72 24.09
C SER A 38 56.28 11.79 25.13
N SER A 39 57.44 12.43 24.98
CA SER A 39 57.86 13.59 25.78
C SER A 39 58.54 14.64 24.89
N GLY A 40 57.88 15.78 24.66
CA GLY A 40 58.50 17.01 24.13
C GLY A 40 57.84 17.61 22.88
N GLY A 41 57.49 18.89 22.96
CA GLY A 41 56.80 19.66 21.91
C GLY A 41 57.69 20.07 20.74
N ASP A 42 57.45 19.45 19.59
CA ASP A 42 57.36 20.01 18.25
C ASP A 42 56.97 18.84 17.31
N ILE A 43 56.16 19.14 16.27
CA ILE A 43 55.48 18.20 15.32
C ILE A 43 56.10 16.80 15.30
N LEU A 44 55.38 15.83 15.87
CA LEU A 44 55.78 14.42 15.92
C LEU A 44 55.19 13.69 14.71
N LEU A 45 56.08 13.09 13.91
CA LEU A 45 55.73 12.24 12.76
C LEU A 45 55.94 10.77 13.17
N TYR A 46 54.92 9.93 13.03
CA TYR A 46 54.98 8.50 13.39
C TYR A 46 54.81 7.60 12.16
N HIS A 47 55.57 6.50 12.08
CA HIS A 47 55.51 5.51 10.99
C HIS A 47 55.15 4.13 11.56
N VAL A 48 54.17 3.44 10.96
CA VAL A 48 53.78 2.06 11.29
C VAL A 48 53.80 1.21 10.03
N ASP A 49 54.65 0.17 10.00
CA ASP A 49 54.84 -0.73 8.85
C ASP A 49 53.87 -1.94 8.88
N PHE A 50 53.11 -2.15 7.80
CA PHE A 50 52.31 -3.38 7.60
C PHE A 50 52.74 -4.15 6.33
N LYS A 51 52.59 -5.48 6.35
CA LYS A 51 52.85 -6.35 5.18
C LYS A 51 51.57 -7.08 4.77
N TRP A 52 51.10 -6.79 3.56
CA TRP A 52 49.94 -7.43 2.93
C TRP A 52 50.41 -8.31 1.76
N ASP A 53 50.13 -9.61 1.78
CA ASP A 53 50.62 -10.55 0.73
C ASP A 53 49.49 -11.28 -0.04
N TYR A 54 48.21 -10.99 0.19
CA TYR A 54 47.09 -11.58 -0.59
C TYR A 54 45.97 -10.55 -0.68
N LEU A 55 45.67 -10.03 -1.88
CA LEU A 55 44.35 -9.47 -2.28
C LEU A 55 44.35 -8.76 -3.66
N CYS A 56 45.47 -8.64 -4.38
CA CYS A 56 45.47 -8.04 -5.72
C CYS A 56 45.18 -9.05 -6.84
N GLU A 57 43.96 -9.62 -6.93
CA GLU A 57 43.53 -10.25 -8.19
C GLU A 57 42.10 -9.93 -8.67
N ASP A 58 41.20 -9.36 -7.86
CA ASP A 58 39.87 -8.94 -8.36
C ASP A 58 39.51 -7.50 -7.92
N GLU A 59 39.05 -6.71 -8.89
CA GLU A 59 38.66 -5.30 -8.74
C GLU A 59 37.43 -5.16 -7.85
N GLY A 60 37.64 -4.78 -6.58
CA GLY A 60 36.58 -4.47 -5.61
C GLY A 60 36.96 -3.31 -4.72
N VAL A 61 35.97 -2.48 -4.36
CA VAL A 61 36.06 -1.42 -3.34
C VAL A 61 36.15 -2.08 -1.96
N PHE A 62 36.99 -1.55 -1.08
CA PHE A 62 37.09 -2.01 0.31
C PHE A 62 37.05 -0.82 1.27
N SER A 63 36.22 -0.95 2.30
CA SER A 63 36.00 0.03 3.37
C SER A 63 36.72 -0.44 4.63
N LEU A 64 37.50 0.43 5.26
CA LEU A 64 38.24 0.13 6.50
C LEU A 64 37.83 1.10 7.60
N ALA A 65 37.34 0.59 8.73
CA ALA A 65 37.00 1.40 9.91
C ALA A 65 38.21 1.53 10.85
N VAL A 66 38.49 2.76 11.29
CA VAL A 66 39.54 3.07 12.28
C VAL A 66 38.91 3.80 13.46
N VAL A 67 39.15 3.30 14.67
CA VAL A 67 38.76 3.96 15.93
C VAL A 67 40.03 4.36 16.67
N ALA A 68 40.09 5.60 17.14
CA ALA A 68 41.21 6.09 17.94
C ALA A 68 40.74 6.72 19.25
N GLN A 69 41.38 6.33 20.36
CA GLN A 69 41.23 7.01 21.63
C GLN A 69 42.43 7.92 21.84
N VAL A 70 42.17 9.21 22.04
CA VAL A 70 43.19 10.24 22.19
C VAL A 70 43.06 10.90 23.55
N THR A 71 44.13 10.89 24.34
CA THR A 71 44.19 11.63 25.61
C THR A 71 45.06 12.87 25.43
N VAL A 72 44.50 14.05 25.69
CA VAL A 72 45.19 15.34 25.65
C VAL A 72 45.16 16.02 27.01
N GLY A 73 46.17 16.81 27.35
CA GLY A 73 46.15 17.61 28.58
C GLY A 73 46.98 18.87 28.46
N LYS A 74 46.81 19.82 29.40
CA LYS A 74 47.59 21.06 29.38
C LYS A 74 49.04 20.76 29.71
N ILE A 75 49.95 21.28 28.90
CA ILE A 75 51.38 21.11 29.07
C ILE A 75 51.92 22.35 29.80
N ALA A 76 52.55 22.15 30.96
CA ALA A 76 53.26 23.21 31.66
C ALA A 76 54.48 23.69 30.85
N GLU A 77 55.05 24.86 31.19
CA GLU A 77 56.23 25.41 30.50
C GLU A 77 57.45 24.47 30.50
N ASP A 78 57.48 23.44 31.37
CA ASP A 78 58.53 22.42 31.42
C ASP A 78 58.26 21.17 30.55
N GLY A 79 57.15 21.15 29.81
CA GLY A 79 56.80 20.07 28.88
C GLY A 79 56.06 18.90 29.52
N LEU A 80 55.69 18.98 30.80
CA LEU A 80 54.91 17.94 31.49
C LEU A 80 53.41 18.26 31.47
N ALA A 81 52.58 17.23 31.35
CA ALA A 81 51.15 17.38 31.51
C ALA A 81 50.82 17.80 32.96
N ILE A 82 49.94 18.79 33.11
CA ILE A 82 49.44 19.26 34.39
C ILE A 82 48.40 18.24 34.88
N GLU A 83 48.70 17.56 35.98
CA GLU A 83 47.84 16.54 36.60
C GLU A 83 46.43 17.11 36.88
N GLY A 84 45.40 16.40 36.42
CA GLY A 84 43.99 16.82 36.53
C GLY A 84 43.49 17.71 35.37
N THR A 85 44.26 17.80 34.27
CA THR A 85 43.84 18.49 33.04
C THR A 85 43.68 17.55 31.85
N GLU A 86 43.76 16.23 32.07
CA GLU A 86 43.60 15.21 31.04
C GLU A 86 42.14 15.14 30.58
N ILE A 87 41.94 15.18 29.26
CA ILE A 87 40.66 14.98 28.61
C ILE A 87 40.83 13.83 27.63
N VAL A 88 40.01 12.80 27.78
CA VAL A 88 39.92 11.67 26.86
C VAL A 88 38.89 12.03 25.79
N SER A 89 39.29 11.93 24.52
CA SER A 89 38.43 12.17 23.38
C SER A 89 38.48 10.94 22.46
N PHE A 90 37.30 10.51 22.01
CA PHE A 90 37.15 9.42 21.07
C PHE A 90 36.93 9.99 19.67
N VAL A 91 37.61 9.41 18.69
CA VAL A 91 37.36 9.68 17.27
C VAL A 91 36.78 8.40 16.68
N SER A 92 35.51 8.47 16.28
CA SER A 92 34.80 7.36 15.65
C SER A 92 34.74 7.54 14.12
N GLU A 93 35.19 6.49 13.44
CA GLU A 93 34.76 6.00 12.13
C GLU A 93 34.82 6.95 10.92
N TYR A 94 35.70 6.62 9.97
CA TYR A 94 35.74 7.23 8.64
C TYR A 94 35.98 6.14 7.60
N GLU A 95 35.12 6.11 6.58
CA GLU A 95 35.24 5.23 5.42
C GLU A 95 36.19 5.87 4.39
N ILE A 96 37.23 5.14 3.97
CA ILE A 96 38.21 5.60 2.99
C ILE A 96 38.01 4.83 1.68
N ASP A 97 37.34 5.47 0.71
CA ASP A 97 37.22 4.94 -0.65
C ASP A 97 38.50 5.21 -1.45
N LEU A 98 39.24 4.15 -1.77
CA LEU A 98 40.46 4.22 -2.57
C LEU A 98 40.16 3.99 -4.05
N MET A 99 39.78 5.05 -4.78
CA MET A 99 39.78 5.05 -6.25
C MET A 99 40.74 6.11 -6.83
N ASP A 100 41.74 5.62 -7.58
CA ASP A 100 42.78 6.33 -8.36
C ASP A 100 43.87 7.13 -7.60
N ASP A 101 45.06 7.21 -8.23
CA ASP A 101 46.41 7.67 -7.79
C ASP A 101 46.55 9.08 -7.11
N SER A 102 45.51 9.64 -6.49
CA SER A 102 45.58 10.89 -5.73
C SER A 102 45.66 10.68 -4.21
N PHE A 103 46.88 10.78 -3.67
CA PHE A 103 47.16 10.75 -2.24
C PHE A 103 46.64 12.02 -1.54
N GLY A 104 45.53 11.90 -0.79
CA GLY A 104 44.95 12.95 0.04
C GLY A 104 45.34 12.82 1.52
N TRP A 105 45.54 13.96 2.18
CA TRP A 105 45.59 14.08 3.64
C TRP A 105 44.22 14.59 4.11
N PHE A 106 43.70 14.09 5.23
CA PHE A 106 42.41 14.52 5.75
C PHE A 106 42.56 15.04 7.17
N ASP A 107 41.94 16.19 7.46
CA ASP A 107 41.99 16.86 8.76
C ASP A 107 40.82 16.40 9.63
N VAL A 108 41.11 15.75 10.75
CA VAL A 108 40.13 15.39 11.78
C VAL A 108 40.17 16.47 12.87
N PRO A 109 39.10 17.26 13.04
CA PRO A 109 39.05 18.24 14.11
C PRO A 109 38.90 17.53 15.46
N VAL A 110 39.81 17.80 16.39
CA VAL A 110 39.63 17.41 17.79
C VAL A 110 39.42 18.67 18.63
N THR A 111 38.80 18.53 19.81
CA THR A 111 38.37 19.68 20.63
C THR A 111 39.47 20.70 20.94
N PHE A 112 40.76 20.31 20.86
CA PHE A 112 41.92 21.17 21.16
C PHE A 112 43.03 21.18 20.08
N GLY A 113 42.73 20.77 18.85
CA GLY A 113 43.70 20.71 17.74
C GLY A 113 43.15 20.07 16.47
N SER A 114 44.01 19.77 15.50
CA SER A 114 43.66 18.98 14.32
C SER A 114 44.59 17.78 14.18
N MET A 115 44.03 16.61 13.90
CA MET A 115 44.77 15.38 13.62
C MET A 115 44.66 15.05 12.14
N CYS A 116 45.78 15.05 11.42
CA CYS A 116 45.83 14.71 10.01
C CYS A 116 46.24 13.24 9.85
N VAL A 117 45.42 12.44 9.17
CA VAL A 117 45.76 11.05 8.84
C VAL A 117 45.88 10.93 7.31
N GLY A 118 46.95 10.32 6.82
CA GLY A 118 47.17 10.09 5.40
C GLY A 118 47.95 8.81 5.15
N LEU A 119 47.84 8.24 3.95
CA LEU A 119 48.72 7.17 3.50
C LEU A 119 50.07 7.74 3.06
N SER A 120 51.16 7.08 3.43
CA SER A 120 52.49 7.40 2.94
C SER A 120 52.50 7.38 1.42
N LYS A 121 53.41 8.14 0.80
CA LYS A 121 53.49 8.29 -0.67
C LYS A 121 53.65 6.98 -1.46
N ASP A 122 54.03 5.89 -0.82
CA ASP A 122 54.16 4.57 -1.42
C ASP A 122 53.00 3.62 -1.08
N GLY A 123 51.97 4.11 -0.38
CA GLY A 123 50.77 3.36 0.00
C GLY A 123 51.03 2.26 1.03
N SER A 124 52.23 2.19 1.61
CA SER A 124 52.63 1.09 2.50
C SER A 124 52.27 1.32 3.96
N ASN A 125 52.18 2.58 4.40
CA ASN A 125 52.03 2.97 5.80
C ASN A 125 50.99 4.08 5.99
N PHE A 126 50.40 4.18 7.18
CA PHE A 126 49.64 5.36 7.58
C PHE A 126 50.55 6.34 8.33
N GLU A 127 50.47 7.62 7.98
CA GLU A 127 51.10 8.74 8.67
C GLU A 127 50.03 9.54 9.41
N VAL A 128 50.20 9.70 10.73
CA VAL A 128 49.33 10.50 11.59
C VAL A 128 50.12 11.68 12.14
N THR A 129 49.59 12.89 11.98
CA THR A 129 50.20 14.13 12.48
C THR A 129 49.19 14.86 13.36
N PHE A 130 49.63 15.35 14.52
CA PHE A 130 48.76 16.11 15.44
C PHE A 130 49.28 17.53 15.57
N GLU A 131 48.43 18.52 15.28
CA GLU A 131 48.72 19.93 15.47
C GLU A 131 47.84 20.48 16.61
N SER A 132 48.45 20.73 17.77
CA SER A 132 47.76 21.25 18.94
C SER A 132 47.53 22.75 18.85
N THR A 133 46.37 23.23 19.31
CA THR A 133 46.11 24.66 19.47
C THR A 133 46.25 25.08 20.94
N GLY A 134 47.21 25.96 21.21
CA GLY A 134 47.44 26.53 22.56
C GLY A 134 48.41 25.71 23.43
N ASP A 135 48.21 25.78 24.74
CA ASP A 135 49.00 25.12 25.79
C ASP A 135 48.57 23.65 26.06
N TRP A 136 47.90 23.02 25.09
CA TRP A 136 47.44 21.62 25.16
C TRP A 136 48.36 20.72 24.34
N GLY A 137 48.64 19.51 24.83
CA GLY A 137 49.49 18.54 24.15
C GLY A 137 48.93 17.12 24.22
N LEU A 138 49.32 16.31 23.23
CA LEU A 138 48.97 14.90 23.14
C LEU A 138 49.73 14.10 24.20
N ILE A 139 49.02 13.33 25.02
CA ILE A 139 49.60 12.52 26.09
C ILE A 139 49.71 11.05 25.65
N THR A 140 48.61 10.46 25.17
CA THR A 140 48.57 9.09 24.65
C THR A 140 47.61 8.96 23.47
N THR A 141 47.84 7.97 22.62
CA THR A 141 46.90 7.58 21.54
C THR A 141 46.91 6.07 21.37
N GLU A 142 45.73 5.48 21.26
CA GLU A 142 45.52 4.06 20.98
C GLU A 142 44.61 3.90 19.76
N PHE A 143 44.91 2.93 18.89
CA PHE A 143 44.22 2.70 17.62
C PHE A 143 43.69 1.27 17.51
N TRP A 144 42.48 1.13 16.95
CA TRP A 144 41.86 -0.15 16.58
C TRP A 144 41.37 -0.08 15.13
N MET A 145 41.60 -1.15 14.37
CA MET A 145 41.22 -1.25 12.95
C MET A 145 40.63 -2.63 12.66
N GLY A 146 39.54 -2.69 11.90
CA GLY A 146 38.92 -3.94 11.47
C GLY A 146 37.79 -3.74 10.46
N ASP A 147 37.40 -4.82 9.79
CA ASP A 147 36.41 -4.82 8.69
C ASP A 147 34.94 -4.76 9.19
N ASN A 148 34.72 -4.84 10.51
CA ASN A 148 33.42 -4.62 11.17
C ASN A 148 33.61 -4.52 12.70
N VAL A 149 33.21 -3.40 13.32
CA VAL A 149 33.37 -3.19 14.78
C VAL A 149 32.02 -3.35 15.50
N HIS A 150 31.43 -4.55 15.43
CA HIS A 150 30.34 -4.94 16.32
C HIS A 150 30.87 -5.92 17.37
N GLY A 151 31.10 -5.43 18.60
CA GLY A 151 31.39 -6.31 19.75
C GLY A 151 32.41 -5.82 20.78
N VAL A 152 32.51 -4.52 21.06
CA VAL A 152 33.34 -4.02 22.18
C VAL A 152 32.45 -3.76 23.40
N PRO A 153 32.59 -4.50 24.52
CA PRO A 153 31.76 -4.30 25.69
C PRO A 153 32.25 -3.10 26.53
N PHE A 154 31.29 -2.32 27.01
CA PHE A 154 31.49 -1.25 27.98
C PHE A 154 30.83 -1.64 29.30
N ASP A 155 31.45 -1.27 30.42
CA ASP A 155 30.87 -1.44 31.75
C ASP A 155 29.78 -0.38 32.04
N GLU A 156 29.14 -0.50 33.21
CA GLU A 156 28.04 0.38 33.63
C GLU A 156 28.46 1.85 33.85
N GLU A 157 29.76 2.16 33.83
CA GLU A 157 30.30 3.52 33.93
C GLU A 157 30.77 4.08 32.57
N GLY A 158 30.64 3.30 31.49
CA GLY A 158 31.03 3.69 30.13
C GLY A 158 32.53 3.53 29.84
N SER A 159 33.27 2.79 30.68
CA SER A 159 34.65 2.36 30.40
C SER A 159 34.67 1.00 29.70
N LEU A 160 35.71 0.72 28.92
CA LEU A 160 35.88 -0.55 28.22
C LEU A 160 36.10 -1.70 29.23
N ASP A 161 35.25 -2.73 29.23
CA ASP A 161 35.36 -3.87 30.14
C ASP A 161 36.37 -4.90 29.60
N LEU A 162 37.59 -4.87 30.17
CA LEU A 162 38.68 -5.77 29.79
C LEU A 162 38.57 -7.18 30.40
N GLU A 163 37.61 -7.45 31.29
CA GLU A 163 37.49 -8.75 31.96
C GLU A 163 36.46 -9.69 31.30
N SER A 164 35.64 -9.20 30.37
CA SER A 164 34.57 -9.96 29.71
C SER A 164 35.00 -10.58 28.36
N PHE A 165 35.84 -11.62 28.42
CA PHE A 165 36.02 -12.58 27.32
C PHE A 165 35.77 -14.02 27.83
N PRO A 166 34.86 -14.81 27.24
CA PRO A 166 34.52 -16.11 27.78
C PRO A 166 35.52 -17.19 27.35
N TYR A 167 36.32 -17.68 28.30
CA TYR A 167 36.68 -19.09 28.40
C TYR A 167 35.91 -19.68 29.59
N TYR A 168 34.90 -20.51 29.35
CA TYR A 168 34.18 -21.20 30.42
C TYR A 168 34.87 -22.52 30.78
N CYS A 169 35.20 -22.68 32.06
CA CYS A 169 35.37 -23.97 32.72
C CYS A 169 34.96 -23.87 34.20
N ASP A 170 33.82 -24.47 34.53
CA ASP A 170 33.39 -25.13 35.78
C ASP A 170 33.87 -24.64 37.17
N ARG A 171 32.93 -24.17 38.03
CA ARG A 171 32.42 -24.86 39.26
C ARG A 171 31.73 -23.94 40.32
N TRP A 172 30.50 -24.32 40.66
CA TRP A 172 29.87 -24.55 42.00
C TRP A 172 29.79 -23.46 43.12
N GLN A 173 28.53 -23.25 43.53
CA GLN A 173 27.93 -23.18 44.89
C GLN A 173 27.90 -21.89 45.74
N ASP A 174 26.65 -21.51 46.07
CA ASP A 174 26.05 -20.98 47.32
C ASP A 174 26.87 -20.10 48.29
N VAL A 175 26.27 -18.99 48.75
CA VAL A 175 26.00 -18.64 50.17
C VAL A 175 25.28 -17.28 50.31
N GLU A 176 24.35 -17.25 51.26
CA GLU A 176 23.46 -16.18 51.75
C GLU A 176 24.14 -14.95 52.41
N ASP A 177 23.33 -13.90 52.55
CA ASP A 177 23.24 -12.90 53.63
C ASP A 177 24.30 -11.78 53.79
N GLY A 178 23.78 -10.53 53.77
CA GLY A 178 23.81 -9.74 55.00
C GLY A 178 24.47 -8.34 55.00
N LEU A 179 23.62 -7.35 55.23
CA LEU A 179 23.79 -6.15 56.08
C LEU A 179 24.62 -4.92 55.65
N ALA A 180 23.96 -3.79 55.95
CA ALA A 180 24.30 -2.38 55.81
C ALA A 180 25.37 -1.82 56.77
N ILE A 181 25.66 -0.51 56.59
CA ILE A 181 26.09 0.57 57.52
C ILE A 181 27.24 1.37 56.84
N ASP A 182 27.43 2.70 56.91
CA ASP A 182 26.71 3.94 57.25
C ASP A 182 27.77 5.08 57.21
N GLY A 183 27.37 6.30 56.83
CA GLY A 183 28.01 7.61 57.12
C GLY A 183 29.35 7.95 56.43
N THR A 184 29.63 9.17 55.94
CA THR A 184 29.30 10.47 56.53
C THR A 184 29.53 11.62 55.53
N GLU A 185 28.71 12.68 55.68
CA GLU A 185 28.58 13.96 54.97
C GLU A 185 29.82 14.86 54.83
N ILE A 186 29.86 15.71 53.78
CA ILE A 186 30.00 17.18 53.87
C ILE A 186 29.16 17.87 52.77
N VAL A 187 28.45 18.94 53.14
CA VAL A 187 27.47 19.73 52.36
C VAL A 187 28.00 21.14 52.00
N SER A 188 27.67 21.61 50.77
CA SER A 188 27.48 23.00 50.24
C SER A 188 28.70 23.91 49.96
N PHE A 189 28.78 24.73 48.90
CA PHE A 189 27.77 25.56 48.21
C PHE A 189 28.04 25.77 46.68
N ALA A 190 26.95 25.64 45.89
CA ALA A 190 26.45 26.41 44.74
C ALA A 190 27.39 27.17 43.75
N SER A 191 27.28 26.82 42.47
CA SER A 191 26.75 27.72 41.43
C SER A 191 26.23 26.93 40.21
N GLU A 192 25.13 27.42 39.65
CA GLU A 192 24.34 26.92 38.52
C GLU A 192 25.15 26.48 37.29
N TYR A 193 24.85 25.28 36.77
CA TYR A 193 24.48 24.99 35.37
C TYR A 193 24.07 23.51 35.33
N GLU A 194 22.79 23.25 35.19
CA GLU A 194 22.24 21.91 34.95
C GLU A 194 22.42 21.64 33.45
N ILE A 195 23.39 20.78 33.12
CA ILE A 195 23.49 20.13 31.81
C ILE A 195 22.86 18.76 32.02
N ASP A 196 21.64 18.58 31.52
CA ASP A 196 21.08 17.25 31.31
C ASP A 196 21.94 16.53 30.27
N LEU A 197 22.63 15.47 30.69
CA LEU A 197 23.27 14.53 29.79
C LEU A 197 22.16 13.68 29.14
N MET A 198 21.72 14.11 27.95
CA MET A 198 20.99 13.25 27.02
C MET A 198 21.95 12.18 26.48
N TYR A 199 21.42 10.96 26.34
CA TYR A 199 22.04 9.86 25.61
C TYR A 199 22.32 10.29 24.16
N ASP A 200 23.58 10.41 23.77
CA ASP A 200 23.98 10.69 22.39
C ASP A 200 23.88 9.42 21.54
N SER A 201 23.04 9.49 20.50
CA SER A 201 23.04 8.59 19.34
C SER A 201 23.69 9.30 18.16
N PHE A 202 24.84 8.80 17.71
CA PHE A 202 25.62 9.35 16.60
C PHE A 202 24.94 9.05 15.25
N GLY A 203 24.88 10.05 14.36
CA GLY A 203 24.26 9.97 13.03
C GLY A 203 25.26 10.23 11.89
N TRP A 204 25.00 9.58 10.75
CA TRP A 204 25.79 9.55 9.52
C TRP A 204 25.55 10.80 8.65
N PHE A 205 26.56 11.26 7.90
CA PHE A 205 26.45 12.33 6.91
C PHE A 205 27.09 11.91 5.57
N ASP A 206 26.30 11.89 4.49
CA ASP A 206 26.80 11.85 3.12
C ASP A 206 26.72 13.24 2.45
N ILE A 207 27.79 13.66 1.79
CA ILE A 207 27.80 14.86 0.92
C ILE A 207 27.90 14.38 -0.53
N PRO A 208 26.92 14.66 -1.41
CA PRO A 208 27.04 14.29 -2.80
C PRO A 208 27.97 15.26 -3.54
N VAL A 209 29.15 14.78 -3.93
CA VAL A 209 29.96 15.42 -4.97
C VAL A 209 29.67 14.73 -6.30
N THR A 210 28.84 15.37 -7.13
CA THR A 210 28.63 14.92 -8.51
C THR A 210 29.89 15.12 -9.34
N CYS A 211 30.62 14.03 -9.61
CA CYS A 211 31.57 13.93 -10.70
C CYS A 211 30.95 13.05 -11.81
N ALA A 212 30.59 13.68 -12.92
CA ALA A 212 30.07 12.99 -14.09
C ALA A 212 31.19 12.19 -14.79
N CYS A 213 31.09 10.86 -14.74
CA CYS A 213 31.68 9.97 -15.73
C CYS A 213 30.61 8.94 -16.11
N GLU A 214 30.05 9.09 -17.32
CA GLU A 214 29.19 8.08 -17.95
C GLU A 214 29.95 6.76 -18.09
N GLN A 215 29.73 5.82 -17.17
CA GLN A 215 29.83 4.40 -17.50
C GLN A 215 28.44 3.91 -17.85
N LYS A 216 28.30 3.35 -19.06
CA LYS A 216 27.08 2.63 -19.45
C LYS A 216 26.92 1.41 -18.56
N LYS A 217 26.08 1.53 -17.54
CA LYS A 217 25.46 0.40 -16.85
C LYS A 217 24.80 -0.43 -17.95
N ASN A 218 25.18 -1.71 -18.09
CA ASN A 218 24.43 -2.63 -18.94
C ASN A 218 23.11 -2.88 -18.22
N GLU A 219 22.14 -2.01 -18.45
CA GLU A 219 20.75 -2.22 -18.04
C GLU A 219 20.25 -3.46 -18.76
N CYS A 220 20.11 -4.54 -18.00
CA CYS A 220 19.32 -5.69 -18.40
C CYS A 220 17.85 -5.26 -18.27
N SER A 221 17.01 -5.65 -19.22
CA SER A 221 15.55 -5.59 -19.01
C SER A 221 15.22 -6.35 -17.72
N ASP A 222 14.21 -5.91 -16.99
CA ASP A 222 13.81 -6.51 -15.70
C ASP A 222 13.57 -8.03 -15.84
N ASP A 223 13.16 -8.50 -17.02
CA ASP A 223 12.89 -9.91 -17.33
C ASP A 223 14.12 -10.78 -17.62
N GLN A 224 15.33 -10.20 -17.70
CA GLN A 224 16.56 -10.94 -18.07
C GLN A 224 17.40 -11.39 -16.87
N ARG A 225 16.84 -11.41 -15.66
CA ARG A 225 17.56 -11.73 -14.43
C ARG A 225 17.17 -13.11 -13.92
N GLU A 226 18.16 -13.97 -13.70
CA GLU A 226 17.95 -15.30 -13.14
C GLU A 226 18.45 -15.36 -11.68
N PRO A 227 17.72 -16.04 -10.79
CA PRO A 227 18.16 -16.23 -9.42
C PRO A 227 19.42 -17.11 -9.37
N LYS A 228 20.32 -16.79 -8.46
CA LYS A 228 21.53 -17.58 -8.22
C LYS A 228 21.85 -17.60 -6.74
N ILE A 229 22.01 -18.81 -6.21
CA ILE A 229 22.64 -19.04 -4.90
C ILE A 229 24.15 -19.11 -5.15
N LEU A 230 24.91 -18.14 -4.63
CA LEU A 230 26.36 -18.05 -4.89
C LEU A 230 27.14 -19.20 -4.22
N LYS A 231 26.61 -19.74 -3.13
CA LYS A 231 27.17 -20.86 -2.37
C LYS A 231 26.04 -21.60 -1.65
N PRO A 232 26.04 -22.94 -1.61
CA PRO A 232 25.07 -23.69 -0.82
C PRO A 232 25.00 -23.17 0.61
N GLU A 233 23.80 -22.84 1.08
CA GLU A 233 23.57 -22.36 2.43
C GLU A 233 23.28 -23.57 3.32
N CYS A 234 24.15 -23.82 4.30
CA CYS A 234 24.06 -24.98 5.18
C CYS A 234 23.88 -24.54 6.64
N GLN A 235 22.89 -25.12 7.32
CA GLN A 235 22.60 -24.88 8.73
C GLN A 235 22.63 -26.19 9.52
N ASN A 236 23.08 -26.12 10.77
CA ASN A 236 23.08 -27.28 11.66
C ASN A 236 21.65 -27.57 12.12
N VAL A 237 21.31 -28.85 12.21
CA VAL A 237 20.12 -29.34 12.89
C VAL A 237 20.49 -29.56 14.35
N ILE A 238 19.87 -28.79 15.25
CA ILE A 238 20.23 -28.74 16.66
C ILE A 238 19.16 -29.44 17.49
N ALA A 239 19.58 -30.43 18.27
CA ALA A 239 18.72 -31.13 19.23
C ALA A 239 18.98 -30.62 20.66
N GLY A 240 17.90 -30.29 21.38
CA GLY A 240 17.92 -30.08 22.83
C GLY A 240 19.03 -29.16 23.34
N ASP A 241 20.02 -29.74 24.02
CA ASP A 241 21.15 -29.08 24.72
C ASP A 241 22.21 -28.47 23.79
N SER A 242 21.80 -27.99 22.61
CA SER A 242 22.68 -27.48 21.56
C SER A 242 23.55 -28.55 20.87
N THR A 243 23.19 -29.84 20.98
CA THR A 243 23.89 -30.91 20.27
C THR A 243 23.51 -30.89 18.78
N SER A 244 24.49 -30.68 17.89
CA SER A 244 24.27 -30.84 16.45
C SER A 244 24.10 -32.32 16.11
N VAL A 245 22.94 -32.66 15.55
CA VAL A 245 22.55 -34.02 15.15
C VAL A 245 22.57 -34.22 13.63
N GLY A 246 22.73 -33.14 12.88
CA GLY A 246 22.80 -33.14 11.43
C GLY A 246 22.99 -31.75 10.85
N SER A 247 22.86 -31.64 9.53
CA SER A 247 22.82 -30.39 8.80
C SER A 247 21.80 -30.45 7.67
N ILE A 248 21.21 -29.30 7.34
CA ILE A 248 20.44 -29.07 6.13
C ILE A 248 21.26 -28.14 5.23
N CYS A 249 21.34 -28.43 3.94
CA CYS A 249 21.99 -27.61 2.93
C CYS A 249 21.00 -27.32 1.80
N VAL A 250 20.98 -26.07 1.33
CA VAL A 250 20.09 -25.62 0.26
C VAL A 250 20.92 -25.02 -0.86
N GLU A 251 20.73 -25.54 -2.06
CA GLU A 251 21.35 -25.01 -3.28
C GLU A 251 20.32 -24.89 -4.41
N LEU A 252 20.60 -24.02 -5.37
CA LEU A 252 19.76 -23.89 -6.56
C LEU A 252 20.25 -24.91 -7.59
N SER A 253 19.35 -25.67 -8.19
CA SER A 253 19.67 -26.64 -9.24
C SER A 253 20.43 -25.97 -10.38
N ASN A 254 21.21 -26.76 -11.12
CA ASN A 254 22.05 -26.25 -12.21
C ASN A 254 21.28 -25.50 -13.31
N ASP A 255 19.98 -25.73 -13.43
CA ASP A 255 19.08 -25.06 -14.39
C ASP A 255 18.30 -23.89 -13.79
N GLY A 256 18.45 -23.60 -12.49
CA GLY A 256 17.75 -22.52 -11.80
C GLY A 256 16.27 -22.78 -11.51
N SER A 257 15.75 -23.96 -11.86
CA SER A 257 14.31 -24.26 -11.81
C SER A 257 13.84 -24.87 -10.49
N SER A 258 14.76 -25.35 -9.64
CA SER A 258 14.43 -26.01 -8.38
C SER A 258 15.47 -25.73 -7.29
N LEU A 259 15.07 -25.80 -6.03
CA LEU A 259 15.97 -25.85 -4.88
C LEU A 259 16.26 -27.31 -4.55
N GLU A 260 17.54 -27.67 -4.53
CA GLU A 260 18.01 -28.94 -4.00
C GLU A 260 18.26 -28.78 -2.49
N ILE A 261 17.48 -29.50 -1.69
CA ILE A 261 17.53 -29.48 -0.24
C ILE A 261 18.06 -30.83 0.24
N ALA A 262 19.22 -30.81 0.88
CA ALA A 262 19.93 -31.98 1.35
C ALA A 262 20.07 -31.99 2.88
N PHE A 263 19.59 -33.04 3.53
CA PHE A 263 19.76 -33.33 4.94
C PHE A 263 20.86 -34.37 5.12
N GLU A 264 21.74 -34.18 6.10
CA GLU A 264 22.79 -35.14 6.47
C GLU A 264 22.85 -35.26 8.00
N SER A 265 22.73 -36.47 8.55
CA SER A 265 22.87 -36.70 9.98
C SER A 265 24.34 -36.91 10.38
N ILE A 266 24.74 -36.47 11.57
CA ILE A 266 26.12 -36.57 12.06
C ILE A 266 26.27 -37.75 13.02
N GLY A 267 27.35 -38.53 12.88
CA GLY A 267 27.76 -39.51 13.91
C GLY A 267 26.91 -40.79 13.94
N ASP A 268 26.37 -41.13 15.11
CA ASP A 268 25.49 -42.28 15.34
C ASP A 268 24.00 -41.96 15.18
N TRP A 269 23.66 -40.76 14.70
CA TRP A 269 22.28 -40.37 14.37
C TRP A 269 21.90 -40.84 12.97
N GLY A 270 20.62 -41.14 12.76
CA GLY A 270 20.00 -41.31 11.45
C GLY A 270 18.67 -40.58 11.38
N LEU A 271 18.32 -40.17 10.17
CA LEU A 271 17.10 -39.45 9.84
C LEU A 271 15.91 -40.42 9.86
N ILE A 272 14.87 -40.07 10.62
CA ILE A 272 13.60 -40.80 10.69
C ILE A 272 12.55 -40.08 9.85
N THR A 273 12.36 -38.78 10.12
CA THR A 273 11.49 -37.90 9.33
C THR A 273 12.17 -36.56 9.07
N THR A 274 11.88 -35.95 7.93
CA THR A 274 12.24 -34.57 7.59
C THR A 274 10.99 -33.88 7.04
N GLU A 275 10.62 -32.77 7.65
CA GLU A 275 9.41 -32.00 7.33
C GLU A 275 9.87 -30.56 7.21
N PHE A 276 9.60 -29.91 6.08
CA PHE A 276 10.05 -28.53 5.91
C PHE A 276 9.11 -27.70 5.05
N TRP A 277 9.18 -26.40 5.29
CA TRP A 277 8.44 -25.37 4.60
C TRP A 277 9.41 -24.34 4.03
N VAL A 278 9.10 -23.83 2.84
CA VAL A 278 9.88 -22.79 2.13
C VAL A 278 8.92 -21.71 1.70
N GLY A 279 9.23 -20.45 2.04
CA GLY A 279 8.47 -19.30 1.57
C GLY A 279 9.26 -18.01 1.57
N ASP A 280 8.60 -16.94 1.18
CA ASP A 280 9.16 -15.60 1.09
C ASP A 280 9.43 -14.97 2.47
N HIS A 281 8.61 -15.29 3.47
CA HIS A 281 8.76 -14.76 4.82
C HIS A 281 8.26 -15.74 5.89
N VAL A 282 8.93 -15.83 7.05
CA VAL A 282 8.59 -16.77 8.13
C VAL A 282 7.16 -16.61 8.71
N THR A 283 6.46 -15.51 8.40
CA THR A 283 5.08 -15.28 8.87
C THR A 283 4.02 -16.03 8.07
N SER A 284 4.36 -16.59 6.90
CA SER A 284 3.46 -17.44 6.11
C SER A 284 3.60 -18.93 6.43
N VAL A 285 4.40 -19.25 7.46
CA VAL A 285 4.48 -20.58 8.05
C VAL A 285 3.10 -20.98 8.60
N PRO A 286 2.61 -22.21 8.31
CA PRO A 286 1.36 -22.71 8.87
C PRO A 286 1.41 -22.80 10.40
N PHE A 287 0.37 -22.28 11.06
CA PHE A 287 0.12 -22.43 12.49
C PHE A 287 -1.25 -23.08 12.69
N ASP A 288 -1.38 -23.88 13.74
CA ASP A 288 -2.65 -24.49 14.12
C ASP A 288 -3.53 -23.50 14.91
N ASP A 289 -4.72 -23.95 15.29
CA ASP A 289 -5.70 -23.15 16.04
C ASP A 289 -5.20 -22.75 17.44
N ASP A 290 -4.20 -23.45 17.99
CA ASP A 290 -3.65 -23.14 19.32
C ASP A 290 -2.40 -22.23 19.26
N GLY A 291 -1.92 -21.95 18.05
CA GLY A 291 -0.80 -21.07 17.77
C GLY A 291 0.54 -21.79 17.74
N ALA A 292 0.56 -23.11 17.88
CA ALA A 292 1.72 -23.94 17.62
C ALA A 292 1.95 -24.11 16.10
N LEU A 293 3.15 -24.58 15.76
CA LEU A 293 3.55 -24.82 14.38
C LEU A 293 2.76 -26.01 13.82
N ASP A 294 1.99 -25.79 12.75
CA ASP A 294 1.26 -26.86 12.07
C ASP A 294 2.19 -27.58 11.08
N VAL A 295 3.03 -28.45 11.63
CA VAL A 295 4.04 -29.19 10.88
C VAL A 295 3.38 -30.19 9.93
N GLU A 296 2.20 -30.70 10.26
CA GLU A 296 1.41 -31.57 9.41
C GLU A 296 0.97 -30.88 8.11
N SER A 297 0.85 -29.56 8.11
CA SER A 297 0.58 -28.74 6.91
C SER A 297 1.83 -28.39 6.10
N PHE A 298 3.02 -28.88 6.46
CA PHE A 298 4.23 -28.61 5.67
C PHE A 298 4.18 -29.35 4.32
N PRO A 299 4.35 -28.64 3.20
CA PRO A 299 4.16 -29.22 1.87
C PRO A 299 5.23 -30.25 1.49
N TYR A 300 6.37 -30.27 2.19
CA TYR A 300 7.47 -31.17 1.90
C TYR A 300 7.75 -32.07 3.10
N TYR A 301 7.51 -33.36 2.90
CA TYR A 301 7.63 -34.40 3.91
C TYR A 301 8.39 -35.62 3.35
N TRP A 302 9.29 -36.16 4.16
CA TRP A 302 9.89 -37.46 3.93
C TRP A 302 9.98 -38.24 5.24
N CYS A 303 9.66 -39.54 5.17
CA CYS A 303 9.75 -40.45 6.30
C CYS A 303 10.36 -41.78 5.88
N ASN A 304 11.41 -42.17 6.59
CA ASN A 304 12.00 -43.48 6.48
C ASN A 304 12.39 -44.04 7.86
N SER A 305 11.58 -44.99 8.33
CA SER A 305 11.82 -45.71 9.58
C SER A 305 13.12 -46.52 9.65
N THR A 306 13.89 -46.64 8.55
CA THR A 306 15.16 -47.38 8.54
C THR A 306 16.38 -46.54 8.92
N GLY A 307 16.25 -45.23 9.22
CA GLY A 307 17.33 -44.43 9.78
C GLY A 307 18.44 -44.06 8.78
N GLU A 308 18.09 -43.57 7.59
CA GLU A 308 19.09 -43.16 6.59
C GLU A 308 19.94 -41.99 7.09
N THR A 309 21.20 -41.92 6.68
CA THR A 309 22.11 -40.86 7.13
C THR A 309 22.03 -39.59 6.28
N SER A 310 21.31 -39.62 5.17
CA SER A 310 21.15 -38.49 4.27
C SER A 310 19.85 -38.59 3.49
N HIS A 311 19.19 -37.45 3.26
CA HIS A 311 18.01 -37.35 2.41
C HIS A 311 18.16 -36.11 1.52
N THR A 312 17.86 -36.21 0.22
CA THR A 312 17.87 -35.08 -0.71
C THR A 312 16.56 -35.03 -1.46
N THR A 313 15.99 -33.84 -1.61
CA THR A 313 14.77 -33.60 -2.37
C THR A 313 14.90 -32.34 -3.22
N LEU A 314 14.12 -32.28 -4.31
CA LEU A 314 14.04 -31.12 -5.20
C LEU A 314 12.70 -30.42 -4.95
N VAL A 315 12.75 -29.10 -4.81
CA VAL A 315 11.60 -28.23 -4.62
C VAL A 315 11.49 -27.26 -5.78
N ASP A 316 10.36 -27.23 -6.47
CA ASP A 316 10.17 -26.32 -7.59
C ASP A 316 10.33 -24.85 -7.17
N PHE A 317 11.17 -24.10 -7.89
CA PHE A 317 11.49 -22.72 -7.58
C PHE A 317 10.44 -21.78 -8.16
N LYS A 318 9.50 -21.32 -7.34
CA LYS A 318 8.37 -20.47 -7.77
C LYS A 318 8.60 -18.96 -7.61
N TRP A 319 9.72 -18.56 -6.99
CA TRP A 319 10.01 -17.16 -6.66
C TRP A 319 10.87 -16.41 -7.69
N GLY A 320 10.97 -16.93 -8.92
CA GLY A 320 11.74 -16.30 -10.00
C GLY A 320 11.28 -14.87 -10.30
N TYR A 321 9.99 -14.57 -10.13
CA TYR A 321 9.40 -13.26 -10.35
C TYR A 321 10.02 -12.16 -9.46
N MET A 322 10.55 -12.51 -8.29
CA MET A 322 11.19 -11.52 -7.40
C MET A 322 12.47 -10.92 -8.00
N CYS A 323 13.10 -11.61 -8.96
CA CYS A 323 14.25 -11.07 -9.70
C CYS A 323 13.89 -9.95 -10.69
N GLY A 324 12.60 -9.79 -11.04
CA GLY A 324 12.14 -8.65 -11.83
C GLY A 324 12.11 -7.34 -11.02
N GLU A 325 11.90 -7.44 -9.71
CA GLU A 325 11.74 -6.26 -8.84
C GLU A 325 12.99 -5.95 -8.01
N GLN A 326 13.83 -6.96 -7.72
CA GLN A 326 14.92 -6.84 -6.75
C GLN A 326 16.24 -7.44 -7.29
N ASP A 327 17.37 -6.83 -6.94
CA ASP A 327 18.71 -7.36 -7.23
C ASP A 327 19.06 -8.56 -6.31
N TYR A 328 18.43 -8.62 -5.13
CA TYR A 328 18.61 -9.64 -4.12
C TYR A 328 17.32 -9.86 -3.34
N PHE A 329 17.05 -11.10 -2.93
CA PHE A 329 15.98 -11.42 -1.97
C PHE A 329 16.39 -12.64 -1.15
N SER A 330 15.59 -13.03 -0.16
CA SER A 330 15.87 -14.19 0.68
C SER A 330 14.62 -15.01 0.89
N LEU A 331 14.76 -16.33 0.89
CA LEU A 331 13.68 -17.26 1.25
C LEU A 331 13.84 -17.71 2.70
N ALA A 332 12.75 -17.76 3.44
CA ALA A 332 12.69 -18.33 4.77
C ALA A 332 12.42 -19.84 4.68
N ILE A 333 13.21 -20.62 5.43
CA ILE A 333 13.06 -22.08 5.53
C ILE A 333 12.87 -22.47 6.99
N VAL A 334 11.79 -23.21 7.25
CA VAL A 334 11.53 -23.87 8.54
C VAL A 334 11.64 -25.37 8.31
N ALA A 335 12.56 -26.03 9.00
CA ALA A 335 12.80 -27.46 8.81
C ALA A 335 12.82 -28.16 10.17
N GLN A 336 11.83 -29.04 10.37
CA GLN A 336 11.75 -29.98 11.47
C GLN A 336 12.33 -31.33 11.02
N VAL A 337 13.19 -31.91 11.84
CA VAL A 337 13.84 -33.19 11.59
C VAL A 337 13.70 -34.07 12.82
N THR A 338 13.15 -35.27 12.64
CA THR A 338 13.21 -36.31 13.67
C THR A 338 14.42 -37.20 13.40
N VAL A 339 15.35 -37.24 14.35
CA VAL A 339 16.53 -38.11 14.31
C VAL A 339 16.44 -39.20 15.38
N GLY A 340 17.06 -40.35 15.16
CA GLY A 340 17.22 -41.39 16.18
C GLY A 340 18.61 -42.02 16.12
N LYS A 341 19.09 -42.54 17.25
CA LYS A 341 20.40 -43.22 17.28
C LYS A 341 20.33 -44.55 16.57
N LEU A 342 21.31 -44.84 15.73
CA LEU A 342 21.37 -46.07 14.96
C LEU A 342 22.03 -47.19 15.78
N SER A 343 21.39 -48.37 15.75
CA SER A 343 21.97 -49.62 16.22
C SER A 343 23.12 -50.07 15.31
N GLU A 344 23.95 -51.03 15.75
CA GLU A 344 24.98 -51.65 14.89
C GLU A 344 24.39 -52.25 13.59
N GLY A 345 23.08 -52.52 13.55
CA GLY A 345 22.35 -53.01 12.38
C GLY A 345 21.82 -51.92 11.44
N GLY A 346 22.08 -50.63 11.72
CA GLY A 346 21.63 -49.49 10.92
C GLY A 346 20.18 -49.06 11.17
N ASN A 347 19.44 -49.72 12.08
CA ASN A 347 18.07 -49.29 12.42
C ASN A 347 18.09 -48.30 13.58
N ALA A 348 17.20 -47.31 13.56
CA ALA A 348 16.95 -46.43 14.70
C ALA A 348 16.57 -47.24 15.95
N ILE A 349 17.17 -46.89 17.09
CA ILE A 349 16.91 -47.51 18.39
C ILE A 349 15.65 -46.85 18.97
N GLU A 350 14.60 -47.64 19.15
CA GLU A 350 13.35 -47.19 19.77
C GLU A 350 13.58 -46.51 21.11
N GLY A 351 13.02 -45.32 21.29
CA GLY A 351 13.17 -44.47 22.47
C GLY A 351 14.39 -43.54 22.44
N THR A 352 15.08 -43.43 21.30
CA THR A 352 16.17 -42.45 21.10
C THR A 352 15.81 -41.35 20.11
N GLU A 353 14.55 -41.29 19.69
CA GLU A 353 14.03 -40.30 18.76
C GLU A 353 14.02 -38.90 19.39
N LEU A 354 14.49 -37.90 18.64
CA LEU A 354 14.50 -36.50 19.01
C LEU A 354 13.99 -35.67 17.84
N VAL A 355 13.05 -34.78 18.12
CA VAL A 355 12.63 -33.72 17.19
C VAL A 355 13.60 -32.56 17.31
N SER A 356 14.04 -32.01 16.19
CA SER A 356 15.06 -30.98 16.12
C SER A 356 14.78 -30.02 14.97
N PHE A 357 15.24 -28.79 15.09
CA PHE A 357 15.08 -27.77 14.06
C PHE A 357 16.43 -27.38 13.47
N ALA A 358 16.42 -26.99 12.19
CA ALA A 358 17.52 -26.25 11.59
C ALA A 358 17.43 -24.78 12.03
N THR A 359 18.43 -24.29 12.76
CA THR A 359 18.32 -22.99 13.44
C THR A 359 19.48 -22.08 13.08
N LYS A 360 19.17 -20.95 12.44
CA LYS A 360 20.02 -19.74 12.41
C LYS A 360 19.38 -18.62 13.23
N TYR A 361 18.06 -18.56 13.18
CA TYR A 361 17.20 -17.69 13.98
C TYR A 361 16.16 -18.54 14.70
N ASP A 362 15.72 -18.08 15.86
CA ASP A 362 14.70 -18.68 16.70
C ASP A 362 13.53 -17.72 16.90
N ILE A 363 12.32 -18.29 17.02
CA ILE A 363 11.12 -17.56 17.43
C ILE A 363 10.60 -18.24 18.69
N ASP A 364 10.60 -17.49 19.79
CA ASP A 364 9.95 -17.89 21.04
C ASP A 364 8.44 -17.58 20.95
N LEU A 365 7.61 -18.61 20.81
CA LEU A 365 6.17 -18.51 21.05
C LEU A 365 5.89 -18.84 22.52
N MET A 366 4.68 -18.52 23.00
CA MET A 366 4.36 -18.61 24.42
C MET A 366 4.55 -20.01 25.01
N ASP A 367 4.38 -21.07 24.21
CA ASP A 367 4.50 -22.46 24.64
C ASP A 367 5.48 -23.32 23.82
N ASP A 368 5.98 -22.86 22.67
CA ASP A 368 6.95 -23.56 21.83
C ASP A 368 7.94 -22.61 21.13
N SER A 369 9.14 -23.08 20.82
CA SER A 369 10.12 -22.35 20.02
C SER A 369 10.49 -23.15 18.78
N PHE A 370 10.53 -22.53 17.61
CA PHE A 370 11.02 -23.18 16.39
C PHE A 370 12.18 -22.40 15.75
N GLY A 371 13.06 -23.15 15.09
CA GLY A 371 14.20 -22.62 14.37
C GLY A 371 13.88 -22.39 12.89
N TRP A 372 14.45 -21.34 12.32
CA TRP A 372 14.40 -21.05 10.89
C TRP A 372 15.70 -20.43 10.41
N PHE A 373 15.86 -20.35 9.09
CA PHE A 373 16.99 -19.66 8.47
C PHE A 373 16.61 -19.09 7.11
N ASP A 374 17.40 -18.12 6.65
CA ASP A 374 17.25 -17.46 5.36
C ASP A 374 18.23 -18.01 4.33
N VAL A 375 17.77 -18.17 3.10
CA VAL A 375 18.60 -18.52 1.94
C VAL A 375 18.66 -17.30 1.01
N PRO A 376 19.77 -16.56 0.98
CA PRO A 376 19.91 -15.39 0.13
C PRO A 376 20.08 -15.79 -1.34
N LEU A 377 19.31 -15.14 -2.22
CA LEU A 377 19.41 -15.28 -3.67
C LEU A 377 19.83 -13.95 -4.30
N THR A 378 20.77 -14.02 -5.24
CA THR A 378 21.20 -12.87 -6.05
C THR A 378 20.67 -13.03 -7.46
N CYS A 379 20.11 -11.98 -8.02
CA CYS A 379 19.59 -11.99 -9.37
C CYS A 379 20.68 -11.55 -10.36
N VAL A 380 21.07 -12.45 -11.26
CA VAL A 380 22.17 -12.23 -12.20
C VAL A 380 21.63 -12.13 -13.62
N CYS A 381 22.07 -11.13 -14.38
CA CYS A 381 21.65 -10.99 -15.77
C CYS A 381 22.10 -12.16 -16.64
N LYS A 382 21.13 -12.82 -17.28
CA LYS A 382 21.37 -13.79 -18.34
C LYS A 382 21.80 -13.05 -19.59
N LYS A 383 22.97 -13.41 -20.14
CA LYS A 383 23.41 -12.89 -21.45
C LYS A 383 22.52 -13.50 -22.54
N PRO A 384 21.72 -12.72 -23.29
CA PRO A 384 20.69 -13.30 -24.16
C PRO A 384 21.34 -14.10 -25.30
N ALA A 385 21.04 -15.39 -25.36
CA ALA A 385 21.25 -16.21 -26.55
C ALA A 385 19.91 -16.27 -27.28
N CYS A 386 19.76 -15.50 -28.36
CA CYS A 386 18.56 -15.57 -29.20
C CYS A 386 18.49 -16.94 -29.88
N VAL A 387 17.65 -17.83 -29.34
CA VAL A 387 17.25 -19.07 -29.99
C VAL A 387 16.02 -18.76 -30.84
N GLU A 388 16.07 -19.09 -32.14
CA GLU A 388 14.88 -18.99 -33.00
C GLU A 388 13.77 -19.88 -32.43
N PRO A 389 12.54 -19.36 -32.19
CA PRO A 389 11.45 -20.17 -31.66
C PRO A 389 11.12 -21.25 -32.67
N LYS A 390 11.51 -22.48 -32.35
CA LYS A 390 11.00 -23.67 -33.00
C LYS A 390 9.55 -23.83 -32.51
N PRO A 391 8.54 -23.94 -33.39
CA PRO A 391 7.17 -24.13 -32.94
C PRO A 391 7.13 -25.37 -32.02
N PRO A 392 6.59 -25.25 -30.80
CA PRO A 392 6.48 -26.38 -29.90
C PRO A 392 5.71 -27.50 -30.62
N SER A 393 6.16 -28.74 -30.45
CA SER A 393 5.33 -29.88 -30.82
C SER A 393 4.13 -29.92 -29.88
N PRO A 394 2.94 -30.38 -30.32
CA PRO A 394 1.79 -30.59 -29.45
C PRO A 394 2.21 -31.32 -28.18
N ASP A 395 1.82 -30.80 -27.02
CA ASP A 395 2.10 -31.44 -25.74
C ASP A 395 0.97 -32.41 -25.41
N CYS A 396 1.31 -33.70 -25.30
CA CYS A 396 0.33 -34.78 -25.27
C CYS A 396 0.46 -35.59 -23.98
N HIS A 397 -0.67 -35.75 -23.28
CA HIS A 397 -0.78 -36.48 -22.02
C HIS A 397 -1.74 -37.65 -22.17
N ASN A 398 -1.37 -38.82 -21.63
CA ASN A 398 -2.22 -40.01 -21.68
C ASN A 398 -3.29 -39.94 -20.59
N VAL A 399 -4.45 -40.50 -20.90
CA VAL A 399 -5.54 -40.79 -19.96
C VAL A 399 -5.46 -42.27 -19.65
N LEU A 400 -5.27 -42.60 -18.38
CA LEU A 400 -5.05 -43.98 -17.94
C LEU A 400 -6.33 -44.54 -17.31
N ALA A 401 -6.73 -45.77 -17.64
CA ALA A 401 -7.71 -46.48 -16.84
C ALA A 401 -7.11 -46.85 -15.47
N GLY A 402 -7.94 -47.24 -14.50
CA GLY A 402 -7.49 -47.62 -13.15
C GLY A 402 -6.50 -48.80 -13.06
N ASP A 403 -6.18 -49.46 -14.17
CA ASP A 403 -5.11 -50.47 -14.29
C ASP A 403 -3.84 -49.94 -15.00
N ASN A 404 -3.70 -48.62 -15.13
CA ASN A 404 -2.67 -47.89 -15.87
C ASN A 404 -2.63 -48.17 -17.38
N THR A 405 -3.70 -48.74 -17.96
CA THR A 405 -3.80 -48.90 -19.41
C THR A 405 -4.18 -47.55 -20.05
N PRO A 406 -3.42 -47.02 -21.04
CA PRO A 406 -3.82 -45.82 -21.76
C PRO A 406 -5.11 -46.07 -22.56
N VAL A 407 -6.14 -45.29 -22.29
CA VAL A 407 -7.45 -45.41 -22.93
C VAL A 407 -7.76 -44.23 -23.86
N ALA A 408 -7.17 -43.07 -23.60
CA ALA A 408 -7.19 -41.90 -24.48
C ALA A 408 -5.91 -41.06 -24.30
N SER A 409 -5.77 -39.99 -25.07
CA SER A 409 -4.78 -38.93 -24.89
C SER A 409 -5.40 -37.57 -25.18
N ILE A 410 -4.93 -36.55 -24.49
CA ILE A 410 -5.21 -35.14 -24.76
C ILE A 410 -3.91 -34.49 -25.26
N CYS A 411 -3.98 -33.73 -26.35
CA CYS A 411 -2.88 -32.97 -26.91
C CYS A 411 -3.27 -31.50 -26.99
N VAL A 412 -2.43 -30.60 -26.50
CA VAL A 412 -2.61 -29.15 -26.58
C VAL A 412 -1.54 -28.57 -27.50
N ASP A 413 -1.96 -27.73 -28.44
CA ASP A 413 -1.07 -26.98 -29.32
C ASP A 413 -1.54 -25.52 -29.43
N LEU A 414 -0.64 -24.60 -29.72
CA LEU A 414 -1.00 -23.21 -30.02
C LEU A 414 -1.39 -23.11 -31.51
N SER A 415 -2.54 -22.53 -31.82
CA SER A 415 -2.99 -22.37 -33.20
C SER A 415 -1.94 -21.63 -34.04
N ASN A 416 -1.91 -21.90 -35.34
CA ASN A 416 -0.89 -21.31 -36.24
C ASN A 416 -0.86 -19.76 -36.25
N ASP A 417 -1.93 -19.10 -35.83
CA ASP A 417 -2.04 -17.65 -35.71
C ASP A 417 -1.80 -17.12 -34.30
N GLY A 418 -1.61 -17.99 -33.31
CA GLY A 418 -1.39 -17.64 -31.90
C GLY A 418 -2.65 -17.13 -31.17
N SER A 419 -3.83 -17.21 -31.80
CA SER A 419 -5.07 -16.64 -31.25
C SER A 419 -5.90 -17.61 -30.41
N SER A 420 -5.58 -18.91 -30.46
CA SER A 420 -6.31 -19.95 -29.74
C SER A 420 -5.41 -21.15 -29.42
N LEU A 421 -5.84 -22.00 -28.49
CA LEU A 421 -5.25 -23.31 -28.23
C LEU A 421 -6.09 -24.38 -28.92
N ASP A 422 -5.44 -25.22 -29.73
CA ASP A 422 -6.03 -26.39 -30.36
C ASP A 422 -5.92 -27.57 -29.36
N VAL A 423 -7.05 -28.01 -28.80
CA VAL A 423 -7.11 -29.12 -27.85
C VAL A 423 -7.69 -30.34 -28.55
N VAL A 424 -6.88 -31.40 -28.70
CA VAL A 424 -7.22 -32.63 -29.42
C VAL A 424 -7.27 -33.81 -28.45
N PHE A 425 -8.42 -34.46 -28.38
CA PHE A 425 -8.63 -35.71 -27.67
C PHE A 425 -8.59 -36.87 -28.67
N GLU A 426 -7.86 -37.94 -28.37
CA GLU A 426 -7.82 -39.16 -29.18
C GLU A 426 -8.00 -40.39 -28.30
N SER A 427 -8.96 -41.26 -28.61
CA SER A 427 -9.10 -42.55 -27.92
C SER A 427 -8.18 -43.62 -28.52
N THR A 428 -7.79 -44.61 -27.73
CA THR A 428 -7.05 -45.76 -28.27
C THR A 428 -8.00 -46.71 -29.02
N ARG A 429 -7.46 -47.56 -29.92
CA ARG A 429 -8.24 -48.25 -30.98
C ARG A 429 -9.46 -49.08 -30.54
N ASP A 430 -9.53 -49.50 -29.29
CA ASP A 430 -10.63 -50.32 -28.75
C ASP A 430 -11.64 -49.51 -27.90
N TRP A 431 -11.39 -48.21 -27.76
CA TRP A 431 -12.16 -47.26 -26.95
C TRP A 431 -12.72 -46.15 -27.84
N GLY A 432 -13.87 -45.62 -27.47
CA GLY A 432 -14.46 -44.41 -28.06
C GLY A 432 -14.68 -43.37 -26.98
N LEU A 433 -14.53 -42.10 -27.35
CA LEU A 433 -14.81 -40.94 -26.50
C LEU A 433 -16.34 -40.83 -26.31
N ILE A 434 -16.78 -40.78 -25.05
CA ILE A 434 -18.19 -40.58 -24.68
C ILE A 434 -18.40 -39.12 -24.26
N THR A 435 -17.63 -38.66 -23.27
CA THR A 435 -17.58 -37.26 -22.84
C THR A 435 -16.13 -36.80 -22.69
N THR A 436 -15.90 -35.52 -22.94
CA THR A 436 -14.65 -34.83 -22.63
C THR A 436 -14.99 -33.52 -21.95
N GLU A 437 -14.53 -33.35 -20.72
CA GLU A 437 -14.69 -32.16 -19.89
C GLU A 437 -13.29 -31.65 -19.54
N PHE A 438 -13.01 -30.37 -19.78
CA PHE A 438 -11.76 -29.80 -19.30
C PHE A 438 -11.88 -28.35 -18.90
N TRP A 439 -10.99 -27.98 -17.99
CA TRP A 439 -10.75 -26.64 -17.51
C TRP A 439 -9.31 -26.23 -17.82
N VAL A 440 -9.12 -24.95 -18.12
CA VAL A 440 -7.79 -24.35 -18.32
C VAL A 440 -7.74 -22.99 -17.62
N GLY A 441 -6.66 -22.75 -16.90
CA GLY A 441 -6.40 -21.47 -16.23
C GLY A 441 -4.96 -21.33 -15.75
N ASP A 442 -4.67 -20.22 -15.08
CA ASP A 442 -3.31 -19.79 -14.74
C ASP A 442 -2.68 -20.68 -13.65
N ASN A 443 -3.51 -21.26 -12.77
CA ASN A 443 -3.08 -22.12 -11.67
C ASN A 443 -4.17 -23.14 -11.34
N VAL A 444 -3.80 -24.39 -11.07
CA VAL A 444 -4.72 -25.47 -10.67
C VAL A 444 -5.56 -25.14 -9.43
N THR A 445 -5.14 -24.21 -8.57
CA THR A 445 -5.92 -23.79 -7.39
C THR A 445 -7.21 -23.04 -7.72
N SER A 446 -7.36 -22.55 -8.95
CA SER A 446 -8.61 -21.92 -9.42
C SER A 446 -9.52 -22.89 -10.17
N VAL A 447 -9.21 -24.19 -10.14
CA VAL A 447 -10.12 -25.21 -10.65
C VAL A 447 -11.43 -25.16 -9.85
N PRO A 448 -12.60 -25.21 -10.49
CA PRO A 448 -13.87 -25.23 -9.78
C PRO A 448 -13.99 -26.42 -8.82
N LEU A 449 -14.38 -26.13 -7.57
CA LEU A 449 -14.63 -27.12 -6.52
C LEU A 449 -16.06 -26.95 -5.96
N ASP A 450 -16.77 -28.05 -5.70
CA ASP A 450 -18.07 -28.10 -5.01
C ASP A 450 -17.92 -29.00 -3.77
N ASP A 451 -18.20 -28.46 -2.58
CA ASP A 451 -18.02 -29.13 -1.29
C ASP A 451 -16.61 -29.77 -1.07
N GLY A 452 -15.57 -29.18 -1.67
CA GLY A 452 -14.19 -29.68 -1.57
C GLY A 452 -13.84 -30.84 -2.52
N ALA A 453 -14.77 -31.25 -3.39
CA ALA A 453 -14.53 -32.14 -4.51
C ALA A 453 -14.46 -31.35 -5.82
N LEU A 454 -13.92 -31.97 -6.88
CA LEU A 454 -13.81 -31.33 -8.20
C LEU A 454 -15.20 -31.17 -8.82
N ASP A 455 -15.60 -29.93 -9.10
CA ASP A 455 -16.87 -29.64 -9.79
C ASP A 455 -16.65 -29.77 -11.30
N VAL A 456 -16.69 -31.00 -11.81
CA VAL A 456 -16.46 -31.26 -13.24
C VAL A 456 -17.58 -30.67 -14.09
N GLU A 457 -18.78 -30.59 -13.54
CA GLU A 457 -19.91 -29.91 -14.17
C GLU A 457 -19.55 -28.44 -14.45
N SER A 458 -18.73 -27.80 -13.62
CA SER A 458 -18.26 -26.41 -13.81
C SER A 458 -17.31 -26.17 -14.97
N PHE A 459 -16.85 -27.23 -15.64
CA PHE A 459 -15.79 -27.09 -16.62
C PHE A 459 -16.31 -26.35 -17.87
N PRO A 460 -15.70 -25.21 -18.23
CA PRO A 460 -16.22 -24.35 -19.30
C PRO A 460 -16.17 -25.00 -20.67
N TYR A 461 -15.37 -26.06 -20.85
CA TYR A 461 -15.23 -26.79 -22.10
C TYR A 461 -15.73 -28.22 -21.93
N PHE A 462 -16.96 -28.43 -22.39
CA PHE A 462 -17.65 -29.72 -22.36
C PHE A 462 -17.99 -30.19 -23.78
N TRP A 463 -17.77 -31.47 -24.04
CA TRP A 463 -18.31 -32.15 -25.22
C TRP A 463 -18.83 -33.53 -24.83
N CYS A 464 -20.04 -33.85 -25.29
CA CYS A 464 -20.66 -35.15 -25.10
C CYS A 464 -21.17 -35.68 -26.43
N ASN A 465 -20.68 -36.85 -26.82
CA ASN A 465 -21.19 -37.59 -27.96
C ASN A 465 -21.25 -39.08 -27.63
N SER A 466 -22.45 -39.60 -27.46
CA SER A 466 -22.69 -41.01 -27.14
C SER A 466 -22.39 -41.97 -28.30
N SER A 467 -21.94 -41.49 -29.46
CA SER A 467 -21.60 -42.35 -30.61
C SER A 467 -20.14 -42.84 -30.62
N GLY A 468 -19.34 -42.55 -29.58
CA GLY A 468 -18.01 -43.12 -29.41
C GLY A 468 -16.99 -42.74 -30.48
N GLU A 469 -16.87 -41.45 -30.79
CA GLU A 469 -15.86 -40.97 -31.74
C GLU A 469 -14.44 -41.26 -31.25
N VAL A 470 -13.53 -41.52 -32.18
CA VAL A 470 -12.12 -41.83 -31.84
C VAL A 470 -11.26 -40.59 -31.63
N SER A 471 -11.77 -39.41 -32.01
CA SER A 471 -11.07 -38.15 -31.85
C SER A 471 -12.05 -36.98 -31.74
N HIS A 472 -11.77 -36.03 -30.86
CA HIS A 472 -12.49 -34.78 -30.72
C HIS A 472 -11.49 -33.62 -30.73
N THR A 473 -11.80 -32.51 -31.42
CA THR A 473 -10.96 -31.30 -31.40
C THR A 473 -11.82 -30.11 -31.05
N THR A 474 -11.33 -29.28 -30.13
CA THR A 474 -11.94 -28.00 -29.77
C THR A 474 -10.89 -26.89 -29.74
N HIS A 475 -11.35 -25.65 -29.80
CA HIS A 475 -10.52 -24.46 -29.79
C HIS A 475 -10.82 -23.64 -28.55
N VAL A 476 -9.78 -23.23 -27.83
CA VAL A 476 -9.89 -22.33 -26.68
C VAL A 476 -9.34 -20.97 -27.08
N ASP A 477 -10.16 -19.93 -27.05
CA ASP A 477 -9.70 -18.56 -27.34
C ASP A 477 -8.58 -18.16 -26.37
N PHE A 478 -7.47 -17.65 -26.90
CA PHE A 478 -6.31 -17.32 -26.11
C PHE A 478 -6.49 -15.97 -25.41
N LYS A 479 -6.97 -16.00 -24.16
CA LYS A 479 -7.25 -14.80 -23.36
C LYS A 479 -6.04 -14.28 -22.57
N TRP A 480 -4.93 -15.02 -22.61
CA TRP A 480 -3.71 -14.75 -21.85
C TRP A 480 -2.64 -14.01 -22.66
N GLU A 481 -3.01 -13.36 -23.77
CA GLU A 481 -2.07 -12.57 -24.57
C GLU A 481 -1.37 -11.47 -23.75
N TYR A 482 -2.06 -10.91 -22.75
CA TYR A 482 -1.50 -9.91 -21.85
C TYR A 482 -0.32 -10.44 -21.01
N LEU A 483 -0.28 -11.74 -20.71
CA LEU A 483 0.85 -12.33 -20.00
C LEU A 483 2.12 -12.33 -20.87
N CYS A 484 2.00 -12.33 -22.19
CA CYS A 484 3.14 -12.17 -23.09
C CYS A 484 3.68 -10.73 -23.16
N ASP A 485 2.97 -9.75 -22.63
CA ASP A 485 3.51 -8.38 -22.49
C ASP A 485 4.37 -8.26 -21.22
N GLU A 486 4.21 -9.17 -20.26
CA GLU A 486 4.88 -9.14 -18.94
C GLU A 486 5.90 -10.29 -18.76
N LEU A 487 5.74 -11.41 -19.46
CA LEU A 487 6.54 -12.62 -19.27
C LEU A 487 7.06 -13.16 -20.61
N ASP A 488 8.34 -13.54 -20.63
CA ASP A 488 8.97 -14.23 -21.77
C ASP A 488 8.44 -15.67 -21.94
N GLU A 489 8.00 -16.30 -20.84
CA GLU A 489 7.30 -17.58 -20.83
C GLU A 489 6.34 -17.67 -19.64
N PHE A 490 5.25 -18.42 -19.82
CA PHE A 490 4.33 -18.79 -18.73
C PHE A 490 3.72 -20.16 -18.97
N SER A 491 3.01 -20.71 -17.99
CA SER A 491 2.34 -22.01 -18.12
C SER A 491 0.85 -21.89 -17.81
N LEU A 492 0.04 -22.70 -18.49
CA LEU A 492 -1.38 -22.84 -18.20
C LEU A 492 -1.63 -24.23 -17.61
N ALA A 493 -2.38 -24.29 -16.51
CA ALA A 493 -2.82 -25.54 -15.90
C ALA A 493 -4.07 -26.08 -16.63
N PHE A 494 -4.07 -27.37 -16.94
CA PHE A 494 -5.17 -28.12 -17.54
C PHE A 494 -5.64 -29.22 -16.59
N VAL A 495 -6.95 -29.26 -16.36
CA VAL A 495 -7.62 -30.37 -15.67
C VAL A 495 -8.63 -30.94 -16.65
N ALA A 496 -8.47 -32.21 -17.05
CA ALA A 496 -9.31 -32.82 -18.07
C ALA A 496 -9.84 -34.17 -17.60
N GLN A 497 -11.16 -34.28 -17.41
CA GLN A 497 -11.86 -35.54 -17.18
C GLN A 497 -12.41 -36.07 -18.51
N ILE A 498 -12.11 -37.32 -18.82
CA ILE A 498 -12.48 -37.95 -20.08
C ILE A 498 -13.18 -39.27 -19.77
N THR A 499 -14.42 -39.42 -20.27
CA THR A 499 -15.16 -40.67 -20.20
C THR A 499 -15.04 -41.42 -21.51
N VAL A 500 -14.54 -42.65 -21.45
CA VAL A 500 -14.37 -43.55 -22.59
C VAL A 500 -15.13 -44.84 -22.39
N GLY A 501 -15.62 -45.46 -23.47
CA GLY A 501 -16.23 -46.79 -23.43
C GLY A 501 -15.65 -47.71 -24.49
N LYS A 502 -15.69 -49.02 -24.27
CA LYS A 502 -15.28 -49.98 -25.30
C LYS A 502 -16.29 -50.01 -26.43
N MET A 503 -15.82 -50.02 -27.65
CA MET A 503 -16.69 -49.97 -28.83
C MET A 503 -17.11 -51.36 -29.28
N SER A 504 -18.40 -51.53 -29.57
CA SER A 504 -18.93 -52.73 -30.24
C SER A 504 -18.52 -52.76 -31.72
N GLU A 505 -18.68 -53.90 -32.38
CA GLU A 505 -18.46 -54.00 -33.84
C GLU A 505 -19.40 -53.07 -34.64
N GLU A 506 -20.50 -52.62 -34.04
CA GLU A 506 -21.49 -51.73 -34.65
C GLU A 506 -21.14 -50.23 -34.47
N GLY A 507 -20.10 -49.93 -33.69
CA GLY A 507 -19.66 -48.55 -33.42
C GLY A 507 -20.39 -47.87 -32.27
N ASP A 508 -21.15 -48.61 -31.46
CA ASP A 508 -21.77 -48.12 -30.22
C ASP A 508 -20.90 -48.48 -29.01
N ALA A 509 -20.84 -47.59 -28.00
CA ALA A 509 -20.23 -47.90 -26.71
C ALA A 509 -20.98 -49.06 -26.03
N ILE A 510 -20.23 -50.05 -25.54
CA ILE A 510 -20.79 -51.21 -24.83
C ILE A 510 -21.16 -50.77 -23.42
N GLU A 511 -22.46 -50.79 -23.10
CA GLU A 511 -22.98 -50.46 -21.77
C GLU A 511 -22.27 -51.24 -20.66
N GLY A 512 -21.81 -50.53 -19.63
CA GLY A 512 -21.06 -51.07 -18.49
C GLY A 512 -19.55 -51.19 -18.74
N THR A 513 -19.02 -50.62 -19.83
CA THR A 513 -17.57 -50.52 -20.09
C THR A 513 -17.03 -49.11 -20.00
N GLU A 514 -17.88 -48.16 -19.61
CA GLU A 514 -17.53 -46.75 -19.45
C GLU A 514 -16.58 -46.57 -18.27
N ILE A 515 -15.52 -45.77 -18.49
CA ILE A 515 -14.54 -45.38 -17.47
C ILE A 515 -14.33 -43.88 -17.60
N SER A 516 -14.50 -43.16 -16.51
CA SER A 516 -14.09 -41.75 -16.38
C SER A 516 -12.71 -41.71 -15.75
N SER A 517 -11.79 -40.97 -16.36
CA SER A 517 -10.43 -40.80 -15.86
C SER A 517 -9.85 -39.45 -16.25
N TYR A 518 -8.78 -39.05 -15.58
CA TYR A 518 -8.12 -37.77 -15.78
C TYR A 518 -6.87 -37.91 -16.66
N ALA A 519 -6.54 -36.84 -17.38
CA ALA A 519 -5.21 -36.69 -17.95
C ALA A 519 -4.23 -36.30 -16.83
N THR A 520 -3.18 -37.09 -16.62
CA THR A 520 -2.30 -36.96 -15.44
C THR A 520 -0.85 -36.74 -15.87
N LYS A 521 -0.29 -35.59 -15.52
CA LYS A 521 1.17 -35.39 -15.36
C LYS A 521 1.51 -35.21 -13.87
N TYR A 522 0.63 -34.51 -13.16
CA TYR A 522 0.63 -34.33 -11.72
C TYR A 522 -0.72 -34.78 -11.15
N GLU A 523 -0.77 -35.03 -9.85
CA GLU A 523 -1.97 -35.46 -9.11
C GLU A 523 -2.15 -34.55 -7.89
N ILE A 524 -3.40 -34.25 -7.55
CA ILE A 524 -3.78 -33.57 -6.31
C ILE A 524 -4.71 -34.49 -5.53
N ASP A 525 -4.41 -34.67 -4.24
CA ASP A 525 -5.23 -35.43 -3.30
C ASP A 525 -6.14 -34.45 -2.55
N LEU A 526 -7.41 -34.39 -2.94
CA LEU A 526 -8.46 -33.75 -2.15
C LEU A 526 -9.06 -34.82 -1.22
N GLN A 527 -9.53 -34.41 -0.03
CA GLN A 527 -9.87 -35.30 1.09
C GLN A 527 -10.64 -36.60 0.74
N ASP A 528 -11.43 -36.62 -0.34
CA ASP A 528 -12.15 -37.80 -0.82
C ASP A 528 -11.89 -38.18 -2.31
N GLU A 529 -11.14 -37.39 -3.10
CA GLU A 529 -10.90 -37.63 -4.53
C GLU A 529 -9.50 -37.19 -5.01
N ILE A 530 -8.83 -38.04 -5.80
CA ILE A 530 -7.58 -37.72 -6.49
C ILE A 530 -7.91 -37.37 -7.94
N PHE A 531 -7.49 -36.19 -8.41
CA PHE A 531 -7.60 -35.81 -9.81
C PHE A 531 -6.25 -35.46 -10.43
N GLY A 532 -6.16 -35.72 -11.74
CA GLY A 532 -4.97 -35.45 -12.55
C GLY A 532 -5.00 -34.07 -13.19
N TRP A 533 -3.84 -33.45 -13.30
CA TRP A 533 -3.66 -32.22 -14.06
C TRP A 533 -2.30 -32.19 -14.77
N PHE A 534 -2.13 -31.27 -15.71
CA PHE A 534 -0.85 -31.02 -16.38
C PHE A 534 -0.71 -29.55 -16.76
N ASP A 535 0.51 -29.08 -16.95
CA ASP A 535 0.84 -27.72 -17.38
C ASP A 535 1.22 -27.69 -18.87
N TYR A 536 0.83 -26.62 -19.57
CA TYR A 536 1.23 -26.32 -20.94
C TYR A 536 2.04 -25.03 -20.99
N GLY A 537 3.34 -25.14 -21.28
CA GLY A 537 4.25 -23.99 -21.36
C GLY A 537 4.10 -23.20 -22.66
N ILE A 538 4.00 -21.89 -22.54
CA ILE A 538 3.88 -20.92 -23.63
C ILE A 538 5.09 -20.01 -23.61
N VAL A 539 5.83 -19.98 -24.72
CA VAL A 539 6.97 -19.09 -24.90
C VAL A 539 6.55 -17.90 -25.75
N CYS A 540 6.63 -16.71 -25.17
CA CYS A 540 6.25 -15.47 -25.82
C CYS A 540 7.36 -15.02 -26.77
N GLY A 541 7.13 -15.18 -28.07
CA GLY A 541 8.11 -14.84 -29.09
C GLY A 541 8.11 -13.35 -29.42
N CYS A 542 9.28 -12.70 -29.40
CA CYS A 542 9.45 -11.36 -29.97
C CYS A 542 8.98 -11.34 -31.42
N LYS A 543 7.94 -10.55 -31.71
CA LYS A 543 7.37 -10.36 -33.04
C LYS A 543 8.46 -9.79 -33.96
N ALA A 544 9.16 -10.67 -34.70
CA ALA A 544 10.18 -10.25 -35.64
C ALA A 544 9.52 -9.28 -36.64
N SER A 545 9.93 -8.01 -36.59
CA SER A 545 9.44 -7.00 -37.52
C SER A 545 9.78 -7.45 -38.93
N LYS A 546 8.77 -7.94 -39.66
CA LYS A 546 8.96 -8.37 -41.05
C LYS A 546 9.29 -7.13 -41.89
N GLU A 547 10.58 -6.87 -42.10
CA GLU A 547 11.04 -6.00 -43.18
C GLU A 547 10.58 -6.60 -44.52
N SER A 548 9.48 -6.08 -45.06
CA SER A 548 9.00 -6.44 -46.39
C SER A 548 9.92 -5.84 -47.46
N ASN A 549 10.94 -6.60 -47.85
CA ASN A 549 11.72 -6.34 -49.06
C ASN A 549 10.88 -6.71 -50.30
N GLY A 550 10.06 -5.78 -50.78
CA GLY A 550 9.19 -5.96 -51.94
C GLY A 550 9.20 -4.76 -52.90
N LYS A 551 10.14 -4.75 -53.84
CA LYS A 551 10.10 -3.89 -55.04
C LYS A 551 8.84 -4.22 -55.87
N SER A 552 7.90 -3.29 -56.02
CA SER A 552 7.06 -3.21 -57.23
C SER A 552 6.38 -1.85 -57.44
N ALA A 553 6.69 -1.26 -58.60
CA ALA A 553 5.87 -0.42 -59.49
C ALA A 553 4.95 0.69 -58.92
N SER A 554 5.51 1.91 -58.92
CA SER A 554 4.91 3.16 -59.43
C SER A 554 3.46 3.08 -59.97
N THR A 555 2.50 3.61 -59.20
CA THR A 555 1.24 4.14 -59.74
C THR A 555 0.89 5.47 -59.07
N ALA A 556 0.28 6.35 -59.86
CA ALA A 556 0.16 7.81 -59.73
C ALA A 556 -0.29 8.37 -58.37
N VAL A 557 0.50 9.35 -57.90
CA VAL A 557 0.17 10.31 -56.83
C VAL A 557 -0.96 11.22 -57.30
N THR A 558 -2.11 11.18 -56.63
CA THR A 558 -3.07 12.28 -56.60
C THR A 558 -2.66 13.30 -55.54
N PRO A 559 -2.91 14.61 -55.76
CA PRO A 559 -2.45 15.67 -54.88
C PRO A 559 -3.37 15.78 -53.66
N ASN A 560 -3.08 14.99 -52.63
CA ASN A 560 -3.40 15.24 -51.22
C ASN A 560 -2.57 14.22 -50.42
N GLY A 561 -1.47 14.69 -49.82
CA GLY A 561 -0.37 13.87 -49.30
C GLY A 561 -0.64 13.16 -47.97
N CYS A 562 -1.62 12.26 -47.92
CA CYS A 562 -1.70 11.24 -46.87
C CYS A 562 -1.32 9.88 -47.45
N VAL A 563 -0.24 9.29 -46.92
CA VAL A 563 0.06 7.88 -47.15
C VAL A 563 -0.86 7.09 -46.22
N SER A 564 -1.89 6.46 -46.79
CA SER A 564 -2.80 5.54 -46.12
C SER A 564 -2.04 4.56 -45.22
N GLY A 565 -2.47 4.37 -43.97
CA GLY A 565 -2.10 3.15 -43.24
C GLY A 565 -2.08 3.14 -41.71
N VAL A 566 -2.55 4.15 -40.98
CA VAL A 566 -2.66 4.02 -39.51
C VAL A 566 -4.13 3.95 -39.14
N LEU A 567 -4.53 2.79 -38.60
CA LEU A 567 -5.79 2.65 -37.89
C LEU A 567 -5.66 3.50 -36.62
N VAL A 568 -6.55 4.48 -36.47
CA VAL A 568 -6.56 5.36 -35.29
C VAL A 568 -7.88 5.11 -34.58
N ASP A 569 -7.82 4.96 -33.26
CA ASP A 569 -8.99 4.90 -32.39
C ASP A 569 -9.31 6.29 -31.86
N HIS A 570 -10.60 6.61 -31.78
CA HIS A 570 -11.08 7.90 -31.29
C HIS A 570 -12.30 7.70 -30.37
N THR A 571 -12.13 7.98 -29.08
CA THR A 571 -13.23 7.99 -28.11
C THR A 571 -14.23 9.09 -28.48
N VAL A 572 -15.45 8.68 -28.83
CA VAL A 572 -16.54 9.56 -29.25
C VAL A 572 -17.32 10.10 -28.06
N ALA A 573 -17.56 9.25 -27.05
CA ALA A 573 -18.29 9.60 -25.83
C ALA A 573 -17.95 8.65 -24.69
N THR A 574 -17.98 9.18 -23.47
CA THR A 574 -18.01 8.43 -22.22
C THR A 574 -19.25 8.86 -21.43
N VAL A 575 -20.05 7.90 -20.97
CA VAL A 575 -21.26 8.15 -20.18
C VAL A 575 -21.20 7.31 -18.90
N PRO A 576 -20.98 7.92 -17.73
CA PRO A 576 -20.73 7.18 -16.48
C PRO A 576 -21.95 6.38 -16.01
N VAL A 577 -23.18 6.91 -16.16
CA VAL A 577 -24.42 6.21 -15.82
C VAL A 577 -25.47 6.50 -16.88
N LEU A 578 -26.00 5.46 -17.54
CA LEU A 578 -27.08 5.62 -18.53
C LEU A 578 -28.47 5.45 -17.92
N GLY A 579 -28.63 4.57 -16.94
CA GLY A 579 -29.91 4.40 -16.27
C GLY A 579 -30.05 3.08 -15.53
N VAL A 580 -31.07 3.03 -14.68
CA VAL A 580 -31.52 1.84 -13.95
C VAL A 580 -32.83 1.35 -14.58
N PHE A 581 -32.89 0.08 -14.93
CA PHE A 581 -34.04 -0.58 -15.52
C PHE A 581 -34.72 -1.45 -14.47
N VAL A 582 -36.02 -1.23 -14.31
CA VAL A 582 -36.91 -2.07 -13.51
C VAL A 582 -38.06 -2.52 -14.41
N LYS A 583 -38.85 -3.51 -13.98
CA LYS A 583 -39.99 -3.96 -14.79
C LYS A 583 -40.95 -2.83 -15.12
N GLY A 584 -41.15 -2.61 -16.42
CA GLY A 584 -41.99 -1.54 -16.95
C GLY A 584 -41.26 -0.21 -17.17
N SER A 585 -39.94 -0.13 -16.92
CA SER A 585 -39.14 1.02 -17.31
C SER A 585 -39.25 1.29 -18.81
N ALA A 586 -39.33 2.58 -19.17
CA ALA A 586 -39.16 2.99 -20.56
C ALA A 586 -37.72 2.71 -21.01
N SER A 587 -37.52 2.53 -22.31
CA SER A 587 -36.18 2.44 -22.87
C SER A 587 -35.41 3.75 -22.68
N VAL A 588 -34.10 3.62 -22.48
CA VAL A 588 -33.19 4.78 -22.40
C VAL A 588 -32.49 4.92 -23.74
N SER A 589 -32.71 6.03 -24.43
CA SER A 589 -32.12 6.29 -25.75
C SER A 589 -31.18 7.50 -25.75
N HIS A 590 -30.02 7.37 -26.38
CA HIS A 590 -29.06 8.45 -26.63
C HIS A 590 -28.75 8.56 -28.12
N SER A 591 -28.78 9.79 -28.65
CA SER A 591 -28.39 10.12 -30.01
C SER A 591 -27.01 10.76 -30.02
N LEU A 592 -26.05 10.15 -30.70
CA LEU A 592 -24.66 10.59 -30.76
C LEU A 592 -24.28 10.98 -32.19
N LEU A 593 -23.40 11.97 -32.33
CA LEU A 593 -22.77 12.30 -33.60
C LEU A 593 -21.47 11.52 -33.71
N VAL A 594 -21.30 10.77 -34.80
CA VAL A 594 -20.18 9.84 -35.00
C VAL A 594 -19.45 10.13 -36.32
N PRO A 595 -18.15 9.84 -36.43
CA PRO A 595 -17.42 10.03 -37.68
C PRO A 595 -18.02 9.20 -38.82
N LYS A 596 -18.41 9.87 -39.92
CA LYS A 596 -19.05 9.20 -41.09
C LYS A 596 -18.16 8.17 -41.79
N ASN A 597 -16.86 8.26 -41.57
CA ASN A 597 -15.83 7.44 -42.18
C ASN A 597 -15.15 6.50 -41.17
N ALA A 598 -15.71 6.31 -39.98
CA ALA A 598 -15.31 5.21 -39.11
C ALA A 598 -15.64 3.87 -39.80
N GLU A 599 -14.70 2.94 -39.77
CA GLU A 599 -14.85 1.60 -40.33
C GLU A 599 -15.53 0.67 -39.34
N THR A 600 -15.29 0.86 -38.05
CA THR A 600 -15.93 0.14 -36.95
C THR A 600 -16.18 1.11 -35.78
N MET A 601 -17.16 0.78 -34.94
CA MET A 601 -17.34 1.37 -33.63
C MET A 601 -17.43 0.26 -32.59
N SER A 602 -16.70 0.40 -31.49
CA SER A 602 -16.85 -0.44 -30.30
C SER A 602 -17.60 0.33 -29.21
N PHE A 603 -18.43 -0.39 -28.47
CA PHE A 603 -19.15 0.04 -27.29
C PHE A 603 -18.70 -0.86 -26.16
N GLN A 604 -18.26 -0.29 -25.05
CA GLN A 604 -17.91 -1.03 -23.85
C GLN A 604 -18.68 -0.44 -22.70
N PHE A 605 -19.34 -1.26 -21.90
CA PHE A 605 -20.07 -0.81 -20.71
C PHE A 605 -20.19 -1.92 -19.68
N LYS A 606 -20.41 -1.53 -18.43
CA LYS A 606 -20.75 -2.47 -17.36
C LYS A 606 -22.26 -2.59 -17.23
N LEU A 607 -22.75 -3.82 -17.25
CA LEU A 607 -24.12 -4.18 -16.96
C LEU A 607 -24.17 -4.79 -15.56
N HIS A 608 -24.79 -4.09 -14.62
CA HIS A 608 -25.08 -4.61 -13.30
C HIS A 608 -26.42 -5.34 -13.35
N GLN A 609 -26.38 -6.60 -12.99
CA GLN A 609 -27.51 -7.45 -12.66
C GLN A 609 -27.71 -7.34 -11.15
N ILE A 610 -28.89 -6.92 -10.71
CA ILE A 610 -29.22 -6.75 -9.29
C ILE A 610 -30.43 -7.63 -8.98
N ASP A 611 -30.33 -8.38 -7.88
CA ASP A 611 -31.29 -9.36 -7.36
C ASP A 611 -31.55 -10.60 -8.27
N LEU A 612 -32.74 -11.21 -8.14
CA LEU A 612 -33.09 -12.51 -8.70
C LEU A 612 -33.51 -12.42 -10.16
N TRP A 613 -32.70 -12.80 -11.15
CA TRP A 613 -33.11 -12.80 -12.57
C TRP A 613 -33.68 -14.16 -13.03
N GLU A 614 -34.77 -14.16 -13.79
CA GLU A 614 -35.36 -15.35 -14.44
C GLU A 614 -34.85 -15.55 -15.88
N ARG A 615 -35.04 -16.75 -16.41
CA ARG A 615 -34.65 -17.16 -17.78
C ARG A 615 -35.15 -16.28 -18.91
N LEU A 616 -36.29 -15.62 -18.68
CA LEU A 616 -36.93 -14.76 -19.67
C LEU A 616 -36.44 -13.32 -19.57
N ASP A 617 -35.64 -13.01 -18.55
CA ASP A 617 -35.10 -11.69 -18.32
C ASP A 617 -33.89 -11.44 -19.22
N LYS A 618 -33.88 -10.26 -19.82
CA LYS A 618 -32.84 -9.90 -20.78
C LYS A 618 -32.70 -8.41 -20.95
N VAL A 619 -31.49 -8.01 -21.29
CA VAL A 619 -31.16 -6.65 -21.72
C VAL A 619 -30.92 -6.66 -23.23
N VAL A 620 -31.60 -5.76 -23.92
CA VAL A 620 -31.49 -5.56 -25.36
C VAL A 620 -30.90 -4.18 -25.60
N ALA A 621 -29.75 -4.14 -26.27
CA ALA A 621 -29.18 -2.92 -26.81
C ALA A 621 -29.65 -2.76 -28.26
N SER A 622 -30.10 -1.58 -28.66
CA SER A 622 -30.57 -1.26 -30.00
C SER A 622 -29.68 -0.18 -30.59
N LEU A 623 -29.02 -0.49 -31.71
CA LEU A 623 -28.10 0.41 -32.41
C LEU A 623 -28.68 0.80 -33.76
N ASN A 624 -29.13 2.04 -33.91
CA ASN A 624 -29.88 2.53 -35.08
C ASN A 624 -31.06 1.61 -35.47
N GLY A 625 -31.75 1.05 -34.46
CA GLY A 625 -32.87 0.12 -34.63
C GLY A 625 -32.48 -1.34 -34.84
N VAL A 626 -31.19 -1.67 -34.81
CA VAL A 626 -30.72 -3.07 -34.78
C VAL A 626 -30.71 -3.53 -33.32
N ALA A 627 -31.67 -4.39 -32.96
CA ALA A 627 -31.74 -5.01 -31.65
C ALA A 627 -30.65 -6.09 -31.49
N ILE A 628 -29.88 -5.98 -30.43
CA ILE A 628 -28.82 -6.86 -29.97
C ILE A 628 -29.30 -7.43 -28.64
N ASP A 629 -29.75 -8.68 -28.68
CA ASP A 629 -30.10 -9.43 -27.49
C ASP A 629 -28.79 -9.87 -26.82
N LEU A 630 -28.48 -9.34 -25.62
CA LEU A 630 -27.25 -9.64 -24.89
C LEU A 630 -27.30 -11.02 -24.21
N GLY A 631 -28.27 -11.86 -24.60
CA GLY A 631 -28.48 -13.20 -24.09
C GLY A 631 -29.23 -13.21 -22.76
N ALA A 632 -29.61 -14.41 -22.32
CA ALA A 632 -30.19 -14.60 -21.00
C ALA A 632 -29.14 -14.28 -19.92
N LEU A 633 -29.55 -13.55 -18.88
CA LEU A 633 -28.72 -13.16 -17.74
C LEU A 633 -28.96 -14.05 -16.51
N GLU A 634 -29.79 -15.08 -16.66
CA GLU A 634 -30.09 -16.02 -15.59
C GLU A 634 -28.80 -16.66 -15.04
N GLN A 635 -28.92 -17.20 -13.83
CA GLN A 635 -28.12 -18.31 -13.32
C GLN A 635 -28.11 -19.45 -14.34
N PHE A 636 -27.32 -19.32 -15.42
CA PHE A 636 -26.58 -20.49 -15.87
C PHE A 636 -25.92 -20.99 -14.61
N ASP A 637 -26.20 -22.25 -14.29
CA ASP A 637 -25.59 -22.95 -13.17
C ASP A 637 -24.15 -22.45 -13.09
N HIS A 638 -23.85 -21.66 -12.06
CA HIS A 638 -22.50 -21.12 -11.89
C HIS A 638 -21.51 -22.28 -11.82
N ARG A 639 -22.04 -23.47 -11.47
CA ARG A 639 -21.46 -24.79 -11.65
C ARG A 639 -21.30 -25.28 -13.10
N ASN A 640 -21.36 -24.45 -14.15
CA ASN A 640 -21.20 -24.89 -15.56
C ASN A 640 -20.60 -23.79 -16.46
N ASN A 641 -20.69 -22.51 -16.06
CA ASN A 641 -20.07 -21.38 -16.76
C ASN A 641 -19.77 -20.25 -15.77
N PRO A 642 -18.69 -20.37 -14.95
CA PRO A 642 -18.39 -19.43 -13.87
C PRO A 642 -18.18 -17.99 -14.35
N MET A 643 -17.71 -17.81 -15.59
CA MET A 643 -17.52 -16.49 -16.20
C MET A 643 -18.80 -15.90 -16.81
N ASN A 644 -19.92 -16.64 -16.82
CA ASN A 644 -21.17 -16.31 -17.53
C ASN A 644 -20.90 -15.71 -18.93
N TYR A 645 -19.85 -16.23 -19.61
CA TYR A 645 -19.38 -15.67 -20.87
C TYR A 645 -20.38 -16.02 -21.96
N GLN A 646 -20.86 -15.00 -22.66
CA GLN A 646 -21.70 -15.15 -23.84
C GLN A 646 -21.21 -14.21 -24.93
N SER A 647 -21.24 -14.70 -26.17
CA SER A 647 -20.95 -13.87 -27.33
C SER A 647 -21.91 -14.21 -28.47
N GLY A 648 -22.06 -13.27 -29.39
CA GLY A 648 -22.94 -13.45 -30.54
C GLY A 648 -22.52 -12.59 -31.71
N THR A 649 -22.88 -13.04 -32.90
CA THR A 649 -22.79 -12.24 -34.12
C THR A 649 -24.17 -12.10 -34.75
N LEU A 650 -24.46 -10.89 -35.23
CA LEU A 650 -25.68 -10.57 -35.95
C LEU A 650 -25.29 -10.06 -37.34
N LEU A 651 -26.23 -10.17 -38.29
CA LEU A 651 -26.11 -9.57 -39.63
C LEU A 651 -24.84 -10.04 -40.37
N ASN A 652 -24.55 -11.34 -40.35
CA ASN A 652 -23.37 -11.96 -40.99
C ASN A 652 -22.01 -11.45 -40.45
N GLY A 653 -21.93 -11.17 -39.14
CA GLY A 653 -20.67 -10.74 -38.48
C GLY A 653 -20.43 -9.23 -38.52
N GLU A 654 -21.40 -8.45 -39.00
CA GLU A 654 -21.27 -6.99 -39.08
C GLU A 654 -21.59 -6.29 -37.75
N VAL A 655 -22.24 -7.01 -36.84
CA VAL A 655 -22.37 -6.66 -35.43
C VAL A 655 -21.91 -7.88 -34.64
N SER A 656 -20.89 -7.72 -33.81
CA SER A 656 -20.48 -8.72 -32.82
C SER A 656 -20.68 -8.17 -31.42
N TRP A 657 -20.93 -9.04 -30.46
CA TRP A 657 -20.97 -8.67 -29.05
C TRP A 657 -20.43 -9.80 -28.19
N SER A 658 -19.88 -9.43 -27.05
CA SER A 658 -19.47 -10.32 -25.98
C SER A 658 -19.91 -9.73 -24.64
N ARG A 659 -20.14 -10.62 -23.68
CA ARG A 659 -20.48 -10.32 -22.30
C ARG A 659 -19.74 -11.32 -21.43
N HIS A 660 -19.13 -10.86 -20.34
CA HIS A 660 -18.58 -11.76 -19.32
C HIS A 660 -18.67 -11.14 -17.93
N LYS A 661 -18.83 -11.99 -16.92
CA LYS A 661 -18.81 -11.61 -15.51
C LYS A 661 -17.40 -11.13 -15.13
N VAL A 662 -17.30 -10.03 -14.38
CA VAL A 662 -16.00 -9.38 -14.04
C VAL A 662 -15.74 -9.29 -12.54
N LEU A 663 -16.81 -9.35 -11.72
CA LEU A 663 -16.73 -9.25 -10.26
C LEU A 663 -17.64 -10.31 -9.67
N ASP A 664 -17.09 -11.10 -8.73
CA ASP A 664 -17.88 -11.77 -7.71
C ASP A 664 -18.22 -10.73 -6.66
N THR A 665 -19.45 -10.22 -6.71
CA THR A 665 -20.06 -9.74 -5.48
C THR A 665 -20.35 -10.98 -4.64
N ASN A 666 -20.05 -10.94 -3.33
CA ASN A 666 -20.29 -12.09 -2.43
C ASN A 666 -21.77 -12.54 -2.37
N ASP A 667 -22.68 -11.78 -2.98
CA ASP A 667 -24.05 -12.20 -3.29
C ASP A 667 -24.13 -12.78 -4.70
N TYR A 668 -24.46 -14.08 -4.81
CA TYR A 668 -24.66 -14.81 -6.06
C TYR A 668 -25.75 -14.22 -6.97
N ASN A 669 -26.65 -13.39 -6.42
CA ASN A 669 -27.74 -12.76 -7.16
C ASN A 669 -27.29 -11.51 -7.90
N ASP A 670 -26.34 -10.78 -7.33
CA ASP A 670 -25.77 -9.60 -7.93
C ASP A 670 -24.58 -9.98 -8.81
N GLN A 671 -24.53 -9.44 -10.03
CA GLN A 671 -23.45 -9.75 -10.96
C GLN A 671 -23.10 -8.51 -11.79
N VAL A 672 -21.80 -8.26 -11.95
CA VAL A 672 -21.32 -7.23 -12.88
C VAL A 672 -20.79 -7.91 -14.14
N HIS A 673 -21.35 -7.52 -15.28
CA HIS A 673 -20.96 -8.01 -16.59
C HIS A 673 -20.27 -6.91 -17.39
N LEU A 674 -19.09 -7.17 -17.95
CA LEU A 674 -18.50 -6.32 -18.97
C LEU A 674 -19.07 -6.71 -20.32
N VAL A 675 -19.75 -5.76 -20.96
CA VAL A 675 -20.33 -5.94 -22.30
C VAL A 675 -19.49 -5.17 -23.30
N GLN A 676 -19.10 -5.84 -24.38
CA GLN A 676 -18.46 -5.24 -25.53
C GLN A 676 -19.31 -5.49 -26.78
N VAL A 677 -19.58 -4.45 -27.56
CA VAL A 677 -20.31 -4.56 -28.83
C VAL A 677 -19.47 -3.90 -29.91
N THR A 678 -19.30 -4.53 -31.07
CA THR A 678 -18.60 -3.95 -32.22
C THR A 678 -19.54 -3.90 -33.43
N VAL A 679 -19.60 -2.75 -34.09
CA VAL A 679 -20.51 -2.47 -35.21
C VAL A 679 -19.75 -1.95 -36.41
N ALA A 680 -20.06 -2.46 -37.60
CA ALA A 680 -19.47 -2.00 -38.86
C ALA A 680 -19.92 -0.58 -39.28
N GLY A 681 -19.03 0.14 -39.96
CA GLY A 681 -19.14 1.52 -40.46
C GLY A 681 -20.46 1.90 -41.11
N LYS A 682 -21.03 0.94 -41.86
CA LYS A 682 -22.25 1.15 -42.65
C LYS A 682 -23.49 1.46 -41.81
N TYR A 683 -23.54 1.05 -40.52
CA TYR A 683 -24.70 1.30 -39.66
C TYR A 683 -24.79 2.76 -39.21
N PHE A 684 -23.69 3.52 -39.33
CA PHE A 684 -23.62 4.91 -38.90
C PHE A 684 -23.05 5.84 -39.98
N ALA A 685 -23.19 5.44 -41.25
CA ALA A 685 -22.83 6.26 -42.42
C ALA A 685 -23.58 7.61 -42.48
N SER A 686 -24.70 7.75 -41.75
CA SER A 686 -25.42 9.00 -41.56
C SER A 686 -24.63 10.05 -40.76
N GLY A 687 -23.61 9.62 -40.00
CA GLY A 687 -22.91 10.41 -38.99
C GLY A 687 -23.70 10.56 -37.69
N LYS A 688 -24.77 9.77 -37.52
CA LYS A 688 -25.59 9.72 -36.32
C LYS A 688 -25.75 8.27 -35.88
N LEU A 689 -25.58 8.03 -34.59
CA LEU A 689 -25.84 6.75 -33.96
C LEU A 689 -26.86 6.94 -32.84
N ASP A 690 -27.96 6.22 -32.93
CA ASP A 690 -28.98 6.12 -31.89
C ASP A 690 -28.73 4.82 -31.13
N VAL A 691 -28.34 4.94 -29.87
CA VAL A 691 -28.15 3.83 -28.92
C VAL A 691 -29.35 3.82 -27.99
N GLU A 692 -30.06 2.70 -27.92
CA GLU A 692 -31.21 2.53 -27.05
C GLU A 692 -31.07 1.26 -26.23
N PHE A 693 -31.26 1.33 -24.93
CA PHE A 693 -31.22 0.18 -24.03
C PHE A 693 -32.61 -0.11 -23.49
N HIS A 694 -32.96 -1.39 -23.42
CA HIS A 694 -34.23 -1.87 -22.91
C HIS A 694 -34.02 -3.16 -22.12
N ALA A 695 -34.47 -3.21 -20.87
CA ALA A 695 -34.54 -4.45 -20.10
C ALA A 695 -35.98 -4.99 -20.08
N SER A 696 -36.14 -6.27 -20.37
CA SER A 696 -37.39 -7.01 -20.16
C SER A 696 -37.22 -7.82 -18.88
N LEU A 697 -37.85 -7.38 -17.79
CA LEU A 697 -37.77 -8.02 -16.47
C LEU A 697 -39.11 -8.64 -16.07
N SER A 698 -39.06 -9.84 -15.49
CA SER A 698 -40.18 -10.72 -15.16
C SER A 698 -40.77 -10.39 -13.79
N HIS A 699 -39.98 -9.90 -12.83
CA HIS A 699 -40.40 -9.54 -11.48
C HIS A 699 -40.45 -8.03 -11.23
N SER A 700 -40.98 -7.62 -10.09
CA SER A 700 -41.09 -6.21 -9.70
C SER A 700 -39.73 -5.55 -9.46
N ALA A 701 -39.70 -4.23 -9.50
CA ALA A 701 -38.54 -3.39 -9.19
C ALA A 701 -37.85 -3.67 -7.85
N ALA A 702 -38.60 -4.18 -6.85
CA ALA A 702 -38.09 -4.47 -5.51
C ALA A 702 -37.36 -5.81 -5.40
N SER A 703 -37.27 -6.57 -6.50
CA SER A 703 -36.75 -7.93 -6.52
C SER A 703 -35.86 -8.22 -7.74
N GLN A 704 -35.74 -7.23 -8.64
CA GLN A 704 -35.03 -7.31 -9.91
C GLN A 704 -34.77 -5.90 -10.43
N SER A 705 -33.50 -5.58 -10.66
CA SER A 705 -33.14 -4.41 -11.46
C SER A 705 -31.88 -4.63 -12.29
N ALA A 706 -31.68 -3.78 -13.29
CA ALA A 706 -30.49 -3.76 -14.11
C ALA A 706 -29.93 -2.33 -14.14
N SER A 707 -28.62 -2.13 -14.19
CA SER A 707 -28.06 -0.80 -14.49
C SER A 707 -26.94 -0.85 -15.51
N ILE A 708 -26.83 0.18 -16.34
CA ILE A 708 -25.75 0.32 -17.33
C ILE A 708 -24.86 1.49 -16.92
N ARG A 709 -23.58 1.20 -16.71
CA ARG A 709 -22.54 2.13 -16.27
C ARG A 709 -21.35 2.11 -17.22
N ASP A 710 -20.54 3.17 -17.13
CA ASP A 710 -19.24 3.28 -17.81
C ASP A 710 -19.32 3.03 -19.33
N LEU A 711 -20.33 3.58 -20.01
CA LEU A 711 -20.42 3.42 -21.47
C LEU A 711 -19.33 4.23 -22.15
N GLU A 712 -18.36 3.53 -22.72
CA GLU A 712 -17.34 4.05 -23.60
C GLU A 712 -17.67 3.69 -25.05
N ILE A 713 -17.52 4.67 -25.95
CA ILE A 713 -17.74 4.48 -27.39
C ILE A 713 -16.49 4.91 -28.12
N VAL A 714 -15.85 3.97 -28.81
CA VAL A 714 -14.64 4.20 -29.59
C VAL A 714 -14.94 3.98 -31.06
N ALA A 715 -14.64 4.97 -31.89
CA ALA A 715 -14.70 4.84 -33.33
C ALA A 715 -13.30 4.53 -33.87
N SER A 716 -13.19 3.52 -34.73
CA SER A 716 -11.93 3.13 -35.36
C SER A 716 -12.01 3.33 -36.87
N GLY A 717 -10.96 3.92 -37.44
CA GLY A 717 -10.90 4.17 -38.88
C GLY A 717 -9.54 4.68 -39.33
N TYR A 718 -9.31 4.69 -40.64
CA TYR A 718 -8.08 5.24 -41.22
C TYR A 718 -8.23 6.76 -41.37
N TRP A 719 -7.72 7.49 -40.37
CA TRP A 719 -7.70 8.95 -40.36
C TRP A 719 -6.29 9.51 -40.37
N CYS A 720 -6.11 10.63 -41.06
CA CYS A 720 -4.95 11.48 -40.83
C CYS A 720 -5.24 12.36 -39.61
N LYS A 721 -4.25 12.55 -38.74
CA LYS A 721 -4.36 13.35 -37.49
C LYS A 721 -4.93 14.77 -37.71
N GLU A 722 -4.83 15.30 -38.94
CA GLU A 722 -5.35 16.62 -39.35
C GLU A 722 -6.80 16.60 -39.90
N ASP A 723 -7.35 15.44 -40.23
CA ASP A 723 -8.69 15.25 -40.84
C ASP A 723 -9.78 14.82 -39.84
N LEU A 724 -9.49 14.80 -38.53
CA LEU A 724 -10.50 14.51 -37.51
C LEU A 724 -11.65 15.53 -37.62
N PRO A 725 -12.91 15.08 -37.82
CA PRO A 725 -14.04 15.98 -37.91
C PRO A 725 -14.15 16.80 -36.63
N LYS A 726 -14.03 18.13 -36.74
CA LYS A 726 -14.38 19.04 -35.63
C LYS A 726 -15.88 18.87 -35.37
N LEU A 727 -16.23 18.13 -34.32
CA LEU A 727 -17.62 17.96 -33.89
C LEU A 727 -18.21 19.35 -33.58
N PRO A 728 -19.44 19.64 -34.04
CA PRO A 728 -20.07 20.94 -33.78
C PRO A 728 -20.35 21.11 -32.28
N SER A 729 -19.82 22.19 -31.69
CA SER A 729 -20.16 22.63 -30.33
C SER A 729 -21.65 22.98 -30.25
N ASN A 730 -22.42 22.24 -29.45
CA ASN A 730 -23.86 22.45 -29.25
C ASN A 730 -24.14 23.77 -28.53
N ASN A 731 -24.48 24.83 -29.27
CA ASN A 731 -24.78 26.17 -28.75
C ASN A 731 -26.25 26.61 -28.98
N ASN A 732 -27.25 25.73 -28.99
CA ASN A 732 -28.65 26.14 -29.16
C ASN A 732 -29.59 25.49 -28.13
N LYS A 733 -30.00 26.25 -27.10
CA LYS A 733 -31.17 25.95 -26.26
C LYS A 733 -32.01 27.22 -26.11
N GLU A 734 -33.11 27.30 -26.86
CA GLU A 734 -34.06 28.43 -26.86
C GLU A 734 -35.30 28.09 -25.99
N MET A 735 -35.45 28.85 -24.91
CA MET A 735 -36.64 29.31 -24.17
C MET A 735 -38.02 28.59 -24.25
N LEU A 736 -38.56 28.29 -23.07
CA LEU A 736 -39.97 28.49 -22.70
C LEU A 736 -40.03 29.16 -21.30
N ALA A 737 -40.64 30.34 -21.20
CA ALA A 737 -40.68 31.19 -20.01
C ALA A 737 -42.08 31.25 -19.38
N ALA A 738 -42.14 31.35 -18.04
CA ALA A 738 -43.31 31.76 -17.24
C ALA A 738 -42.82 32.42 -15.90
N PRO A 739 -43.65 33.16 -15.14
CA PRO A 739 -43.43 34.58 -14.88
C PRO A 739 -42.82 34.94 -13.51
N THR A 740 -42.22 36.13 -13.49
CA THR A 740 -41.45 36.76 -12.41
C THR A 740 -42.33 37.30 -11.27
N PHE A 741 -41.94 37.02 -10.02
CA PHE A 741 -42.19 37.85 -8.85
C PHE A 741 -40.85 38.18 -8.19
N ALA A 742 -40.68 39.45 -7.80
CA ALA A 742 -39.56 39.96 -7.00
C ALA A 742 -40.18 40.86 -5.90
N PRO A 743 -39.46 41.31 -4.84
CA PRO A 743 -38.07 41.01 -4.42
C PRO A 743 -37.90 40.83 -2.87
N SER A 744 -36.67 40.53 -2.41
CA SER A 744 -36.05 41.27 -1.29
C SER A 744 -34.53 41.13 -1.32
N ALA A 745 -33.82 42.25 -1.37
CA ALA A 745 -32.37 42.32 -1.57
C ALA A 745 -31.60 41.94 -0.29
N LYS A 746 -30.71 40.94 -0.39
CA LYS A 746 -29.58 40.70 0.52
C LYS A 746 -28.30 41.35 -0.05
N PRO A 747 -27.29 41.65 0.78
CA PRO A 747 -26.17 42.51 0.41
C PRO A 747 -25.13 41.78 -0.44
N SER A 748 -24.73 42.38 -1.56
CA SER A 748 -23.64 41.86 -2.41
C SER A 748 -22.28 42.08 -1.73
N LEU A 749 -21.59 40.99 -1.38
CA LEU A 749 -20.13 41.02 -1.23
C LEU A 749 -19.53 40.93 -2.63
N ALA A 750 -18.56 41.78 -2.93
CA ALA A 750 -17.88 41.81 -4.22
C ALA A 750 -16.47 41.24 -4.03
N GLY A 751 -16.19 40.07 -4.63
CA GLY A 751 -14.80 39.64 -4.87
C GLY A 751 -14.47 38.16 -4.76
N PHE A 752 -15.39 37.21 -4.96
CA PHE A 752 -15.04 35.78 -4.86
C PHE A 752 -14.86 35.08 -6.22
N GLN A 753 -13.84 34.22 -6.27
CA GLN A 753 -13.61 33.23 -7.31
C GLN A 753 -14.65 32.11 -7.15
N CYS A 754 -15.25 31.64 -8.25
CA CYS A 754 -16.14 30.47 -8.23
C CYS A 754 -15.36 29.27 -7.69
N THR A 755 -15.63 28.87 -6.46
CA THR A 755 -15.13 27.62 -5.88
C THR A 755 -16.03 26.48 -6.36
N SER A 756 -15.44 25.38 -6.81
CA SER A 756 -16.18 24.23 -7.36
C SER A 756 -17.08 23.55 -6.33
N SER A 757 -16.82 23.78 -5.03
CA SER A 757 -17.64 23.30 -3.93
C SER A 757 -17.68 24.32 -2.78
N HIS A 758 -18.70 24.20 -1.93
CA HIS A 758 -18.89 24.97 -0.72
C HIS A 758 -19.49 24.08 0.37
N LEU A 759 -18.83 24.01 1.52
CA LEU A 759 -19.32 23.28 2.69
C LEU A 759 -20.55 23.98 3.26
N VAL A 760 -21.71 23.33 3.25
CA VAL A 760 -22.98 23.85 3.78
C VAL A 760 -23.05 23.65 5.28
N VAL A 761 -22.74 22.43 5.76
CA VAL A 761 -22.69 22.11 7.18
C VAL A 761 -21.75 20.92 7.44
N THR A 762 -21.18 20.89 8.63
CA THR A 762 -20.55 19.70 9.22
C THR A 762 -21.06 19.56 10.65
N GLU A 763 -21.57 18.38 11.01
CA GLU A 763 -22.07 18.06 12.34
C GLU A 763 -21.57 16.69 12.77
N ASP A 764 -20.71 16.68 13.78
CA ASP A 764 -20.23 15.49 14.50
C ASP A 764 -21.07 15.21 15.77
N PHE A 765 -22.08 16.05 16.04
CA PHE A 765 -22.99 15.95 17.18
C PHE A 765 -22.34 15.92 18.58
N GLU A 766 -21.07 16.31 18.68
CA GLU A 766 -20.34 16.35 19.96
C GLU A 766 -20.60 17.64 20.76
N ALA A 767 -21.12 18.69 20.11
CA ALA A 767 -21.43 19.95 20.76
C ALA A 767 -22.72 19.86 21.59
N GLU A 768 -22.71 20.49 22.78
CA GLU A 768 -23.94 20.70 23.56
C GLU A 768 -24.99 21.45 22.72
N ASP A 769 -26.26 21.06 22.88
CA ASP A 769 -27.43 21.63 22.19
C ASP A 769 -27.43 21.46 20.65
N CYS A 770 -26.61 20.59 20.06
CA CYS A 770 -26.67 20.34 18.61
C CYS A 770 -28.01 19.72 18.18
N GLU A 771 -28.69 18.99 19.08
CA GLU A 771 -30.02 18.45 18.87
C GLU A 771 -31.10 19.53 18.70
N ASP A 772 -30.93 20.70 19.32
CA ASP A 772 -31.92 21.79 19.27
C ASP A 772 -32.07 22.38 17.86
N LEU A 773 -31.09 22.13 16.99
CA LEU A 773 -31.13 22.53 15.59
C LEU A 773 -31.96 21.56 14.73
N TRP A 774 -32.27 20.37 15.24
CA TRP A 774 -33.03 19.32 14.57
C TRP A 774 -34.45 19.25 15.15
N HIS A 775 -35.44 19.17 14.27
CA HIS A 775 -36.82 18.96 14.71
C HIS A 775 -36.99 17.55 15.28
N GLU A 776 -37.42 17.47 16.54
CA GLU A 776 -37.50 16.23 17.33
C GLU A 776 -36.12 15.55 17.51
N GLY A 777 -35.03 16.33 17.33
CA GLY A 777 -33.67 15.86 17.54
C GLY A 777 -33.43 15.44 19.00
N THR A 778 -32.66 14.37 19.17
CA THR A 778 -32.12 13.96 20.47
C THR A 778 -30.71 13.48 20.24
N VAL A 779 -29.76 13.82 21.09
CA VAL A 779 -28.40 13.24 21.02
C VAL A 779 -28.30 12.07 21.99
N SER A 780 -27.67 10.99 21.54
CA SER A 780 -27.32 9.85 22.39
C SER A 780 -25.81 9.68 22.43
N TYR A 781 -25.33 8.95 23.44
CA TYR A 781 -23.90 8.69 23.63
C TYR A 781 -23.66 7.21 23.87
N GLY A 782 -22.67 6.64 23.16
CA GLY A 782 -22.16 5.29 23.37
C GLY A 782 -20.64 5.30 23.46
N SER A 783 -20.04 4.47 24.32
CA SER A 783 -18.60 4.52 24.59
C SER A 783 -17.72 4.25 23.35
N ASN A 784 -18.21 3.52 22.34
CA ASN A 784 -17.49 3.30 21.07
C ASN A 784 -18.12 4.03 19.87
N PHE A 785 -19.09 4.92 20.11
CA PHE A 785 -19.85 5.66 19.09
C PHE A 785 -19.85 7.18 19.26
N SER A 786 -19.18 7.69 20.31
CA SER A 786 -19.22 9.10 20.74
C SER A 786 -20.66 9.64 20.83
N HIS A 787 -20.88 10.95 20.72
CA HIS A 787 -22.23 11.51 20.63
C HIS A 787 -22.73 11.41 19.19
N PHE A 788 -24.01 11.09 19.03
CA PHE A 788 -24.62 11.01 17.71
C PHE A 788 -26.08 11.43 17.75
N LEU A 789 -26.58 11.84 16.59
CA LEU A 789 -27.96 12.24 16.42
C LEU A 789 -28.88 11.01 16.43
N GLY A 790 -29.71 10.96 17.45
CA GLY A 790 -30.85 10.06 17.57
C GLY A 790 -30.66 8.94 18.59
N ARG A 791 -31.72 8.16 18.70
CA ARG A 791 -31.76 6.69 18.72
C ARG A 791 -33.11 6.42 18.07
N MET A 792 -33.14 6.56 16.76
CA MET A 792 -34.36 6.58 15.97
C MET A 792 -34.98 5.19 15.94
N GLY A 793 -36.29 5.11 16.12
CA GLY A 793 -37.06 3.88 16.17
C GLY A 793 -38.45 4.18 16.72
N ARG A 794 -39.24 3.16 17.10
CA ARG A 794 -40.64 3.37 17.52
C ARG A 794 -40.78 4.43 18.62
N GLY A 795 -41.52 5.51 18.33
CA GLY A 795 -41.74 6.65 19.23
C GLY A 795 -40.75 7.81 19.06
N ASN A 796 -39.67 7.64 18.30
CA ASN A 796 -38.81 8.69 17.77
C ASN A 796 -38.42 8.34 16.33
N GLU A 797 -39.44 8.18 15.48
CA GLU A 797 -39.28 7.57 14.16
C GLU A 797 -38.61 8.50 13.15
N TYR A 798 -38.73 9.82 13.32
CA TYR A 798 -38.39 10.79 12.29
C TYR A 798 -37.84 12.09 12.86
N ILE A 799 -36.66 12.49 12.39
CA ILE A 799 -35.98 13.75 12.73
C ILE A 799 -35.59 14.47 11.44
N TRP A 800 -35.57 15.81 11.45
CA TRP A 800 -35.26 16.56 10.22
C TRP A 800 -34.79 17.99 10.47
N ARG A 801 -34.17 18.59 9.45
CA ARG A 801 -33.71 19.98 9.43
C ARG A 801 -33.70 20.54 8.00
N GLU A 802 -33.87 21.86 7.89
CA GLU A 802 -33.67 22.60 6.64
C GLU A 802 -32.29 23.28 6.61
N PHE A 803 -31.60 23.17 5.47
CA PHE A 803 -30.31 23.78 5.22
C PHE A 803 -30.41 24.82 4.10
N GLU A 804 -29.92 26.05 4.33
CA GLU A 804 -29.77 27.03 3.25
C GLU A 804 -28.58 26.65 2.37
N VAL A 805 -28.83 26.27 1.11
CA VAL A 805 -27.76 25.98 0.14
C VAL A 805 -27.31 27.31 -0.46
N PRO A 806 -26.04 27.71 -0.27
CA PRO A 806 -25.59 29.01 -0.74
C PRO A 806 -25.67 29.11 -2.25
N VAL A 807 -26.03 30.30 -2.74
CA VAL A 807 -25.91 30.63 -4.16
C VAL A 807 -24.53 31.26 -4.35
N ALA A 808 -23.73 30.72 -5.26
CA ALA A 808 -22.42 31.29 -5.57
C ALA A 808 -22.58 32.67 -6.23
N ASP A 809 -21.53 33.49 -6.13
CA ASP A 809 -21.49 34.82 -6.75
C ASP A 809 -21.90 34.76 -8.23
N GLY A 810 -22.84 35.62 -8.63
CA GLY A 810 -23.41 35.61 -9.98
C GLY A 810 -24.73 34.86 -10.14
N ASP A 811 -25.46 34.60 -9.05
CA ASP A 811 -26.72 33.84 -9.02
C ASP A 811 -26.55 32.40 -9.56
N VAL A 812 -25.36 31.81 -9.40
CA VAL A 812 -25.10 30.42 -9.80
C VAL A 812 -25.54 29.50 -8.66
N THR A 813 -26.63 28.77 -8.89
CA THR A 813 -27.09 27.73 -7.98
C THR A 813 -26.16 26.51 -8.05
N ALA A 814 -25.99 25.80 -6.93
CA ALA A 814 -25.26 24.55 -6.93
C ALA A 814 -25.90 23.55 -7.93
N GLU A 815 -25.07 22.87 -8.69
CA GLU A 815 -25.47 21.84 -9.66
C GLU A 815 -25.99 20.59 -8.94
N ASN A 816 -25.34 20.24 -7.83
CA ASN A 816 -25.77 19.18 -6.92
C ASN A 816 -25.27 19.47 -5.51
N VAL A 817 -25.79 18.74 -4.53
CA VAL A 817 -25.31 18.71 -3.15
C VAL A 817 -24.95 17.27 -2.81
N THR A 818 -23.76 17.06 -2.27
CA THR A 818 -23.34 15.78 -1.68
C THR A 818 -23.66 15.79 -0.19
N ILE A 819 -24.29 14.74 0.31
CA ILE A 819 -24.59 14.51 1.72
C ILE A 819 -23.86 13.23 2.12
N GLU A 820 -22.97 13.31 3.09
CA GLU A 820 -22.21 12.17 3.63
C GLU A 820 -22.46 12.07 5.14
N PHE A 821 -22.64 10.86 5.67
CA PHE A 821 -22.76 10.65 7.12
C PHE A 821 -22.48 9.19 7.51
N ALA A 822 -22.12 8.99 8.77
CA ALA A 822 -22.07 7.68 9.40
C ALA A 822 -23.47 7.30 9.92
N LEU A 823 -23.94 6.11 9.58
CA LEU A 823 -25.17 5.52 10.08
C LEU A 823 -24.84 4.39 11.04
N TYR A 824 -25.29 4.53 12.28
CA TYR A 824 -25.22 3.49 13.30
C TYR A 824 -26.50 2.67 13.27
N GLN A 825 -26.36 1.38 13.00
CA GLN A 825 -27.40 0.38 13.17
C GLN A 825 -27.16 -0.29 14.52
N LEU A 826 -28.02 0.02 15.49
CA LEU A 826 -27.86 -0.41 16.87
C LEU A 826 -28.87 -1.50 17.21
N ASP A 827 -28.40 -2.52 17.92
CA ASP A 827 -29.15 -3.68 18.40
C ASP A 827 -29.65 -4.62 17.24
N ASP A 828 -30.68 -5.46 17.47
CA ASP A 828 -31.27 -6.31 16.41
C ASP A 828 -32.04 -5.47 15.39
N TRP A 829 -31.97 -5.81 14.10
CA TRP A 829 -32.67 -5.12 13.00
C TRP A 829 -33.40 -6.09 12.09
N SER A 830 -33.86 -7.22 12.64
CA SER A 830 -34.58 -8.27 11.92
C SER A 830 -35.84 -7.78 11.17
N GLU A 831 -36.50 -6.72 11.64
CA GLU A 831 -37.72 -6.15 11.04
C GLU A 831 -37.69 -4.61 10.91
N GLY A 832 -36.50 -3.99 10.95
CA GLY A 832 -36.33 -2.54 10.89
C GLY A 832 -36.04 -2.00 9.49
N THR A 833 -36.37 -0.73 9.24
CA THR A 833 -35.92 0.00 8.04
C THR A 833 -35.42 1.39 8.37
N PHE A 834 -34.40 1.85 7.65
CA PHE A 834 -33.91 3.23 7.74
C PHE A 834 -34.09 3.93 6.41
N SER A 835 -34.58 5.17 6.44
CA SER A 835 -34.80 5.99 5.25
C SER A 835 -34.20 7.39 5.44
N VAL A 836 -33.65 7.93 4.37
CA VAL A 836 -33.22 9.34 4.29
C VAL A 836 -34.28 10.11 3.51
N ILE A 837 -34.76 11.21 4.05
CA ILE A 837 -35.75 12.08 3.41
C ILE A 837 -35.03 13.31 2.88
N VAL A 838 -35.09 13.52 1.56
CA VAL A 838 -34.50 14.69 0.89
C VAL A 838 -35.61 15.43 0.15
N GLY A 839 -36.00 16.60 0.64
CA GLY A 839 -37.17 17.30 0.13
C GLY A 839 -38.45 16.49 0.36
N GLU A 840 -39.15 16.15 -0.72
CA GLU A 840 -40.35 15.29 -0.67
C GLU A 840 -40.01 13.80 -0.94
N THR A 841 -38.74 13.48 -1.19
CA THR A 841 -38.30 12.16 -1.60
C THR A 841 -37.83 11.35 -0.39
N GLU A 842 -38.49 10.22 -0.11
CA GLU A 842 -38.05 9.24 0.89
C GLU A 842 -37.21 8.15 0.21
N ILE A 843 -35.98 7.96 0.69
CA ILE A 843 -34.98 7.04 0.16
C ILE A 843 -34.76 5.94 1.18
N LEU A 844 -35.29 4.76 0.92
CA LEU A 844 -35.09 3.57 1.75
C LEU A 844 -33.67 3.02 1.55
N LEU A 845 -32.84 3.02 2.59
CA LEU A 845 -31.52 2.40 2.56
C LEU A 845 -31.72 0.89 2.74
N GLN A 846 -31.62 0.15 1.64
CA GLN A 846 -31.83 -1.31 1.63
C GLN A 846 -30.71 -2.06 2.39
N GLY A 847 -31.00 -3.29 2.81
CA GLY A 847 -29.99 -4.18 3.40
C GLY A 847 -29.58 -3.84 4.84
N ILE A 848 -30.49 -3.31 5.66
CA ILE A 848 -30.25 -3.03 7.09
C ILE A 848 -30.90 -4.15 7.92
N ALA A 849 -30.45 -5.38 7.67
CA ALA A 849 -30.83 -6.55 8.48
C ALA A 849 -29.74 -6.87 9.50
N SER A 850 -30.08 -7.66 10.53
CA SER A 850 -29.13 -8.14 11.55
C SER A 850 -28.16 -9.21 11.04
N GLU A 851 -28.56 -10.01 10.06
CA GLU A 851 -27.66 -10.96 9.36
C GLU A 851 -26.55 -10.20 8.62
N PRO A 852 -25.35 -10.80 8.40
CA PRO A 852 -24.32 -10.20 7.57
C PRO A 852 -24.94 -9.85 6.21
N THR A 853 -25.03 -8.56 5.96
CA THR A 853 -25.60 -7.95 4.75
C THR A 853 -24.44 -7.63 3.82
N GLU A 854 -24.71 -7.49 2.53
CA GLU A 854 -23.72 -6.98 1.57
C GLU A 854 -22.97 -5.76 2.14
N ASP A 855 -21.64 -5.77 2.01
CA ASP A 855 -20.80 -4.69 2.50
C ASP A 855 -21.05 -3.39 1.74
N PHE A 856 -21.62 -3.41 0.52
CA PHE A 856 -21.90 -2.23 -0.28
C PHE A 856 -23.26 -2.32 -1.00
N VAL A 857 -24.11 -1.30 -0.84
CA VAL A 857 -25.43 -1.19 -1.49
C VAL A 857 -25.58 0.19 -2.12
N SER A 858 -26.17 0.30 -3.32
CA SER A 858 -26.41 1.59 -3.97
C SER A 858 -27.75 1.67 -4.69
N GLY A 859 -28.26 2.89 -4.91
CA GLY A 859 -29.53 3.10 -5.59
C GLY A 859 -29.70 4.50 -6.17
N LEU A 860 -30.80 4.68 -6.92
CA LEU A 860 -31.21 5.95 -7.49
C LEU A 860 -32.71 6.13 -7.25
N VAL A 861 -33.10 7.15 -6.48
CA VAL A 861 -34.51 7.43 -6.14
C VAL A 861 -34.82 8.86 -6.51
N ASP A 862 -35.74 9.05 -7.45
CA ASP A 862 -36.17 10.38 -7.94
C ASP A 862 -34.99 11.27 -8.38
N GLY A 863 -33.98 10.67 -9.00
CA GLY A 863 -32.77 11.37 -9.47
C GLY A 863 -31.69 11.59 -8.39
N ILE A 864 -31.94 11.23 -7.14
CA ILE A 864 -30.96 11.27 -6.05
C ILE A 864 -30.20 9.94 -6.05
N ALA A 865 -28.92 9.98 -6.39
CA ALA A 865 -28.04 8.82 -6.32
C ALA A 865 -27.58 8.64 -4.88
N TRP A 866 -27.51 7.40 -4.39
CA TRP A 866 -27.04 7.11 -3.05
C TRP A 866 -26.27 5.80 -3.02
N TRP A 867 -25.36 5.67 -2.07
CA TRP A 867 -24.72 4.41 -1.72
C TRP A 867 -24.47 4.34 -0.21
N ARG A 868 -24.26 3.11 0.26
CA ARG A 868 -23.97 2.77 1.64
C ARG A 868 -22.93 1.65 1.68
N GLU A 869 -21.94 1.77 2.55
CA GLU A 869 -20.94 0.75 2.81
C GLU A 869 -20.90 0.37 4.30
N THR A 870 -20.95 -0.93 4.63
CA THR A 870 -20.74 -1.43 5.99
C THR A 870 -19.23 -1.58 6.22
N PHE A 871 -18.65 -0.75 7.08
CA PHE A 871 -17.19 -0.79 7.33
C PHE A 871 -16.83 -1.26 8.75
N VAL A 872 -17.81 -1.35 9.68
CA VAL A 872 -17.64 -2.00 10.98
C VAL A 872 -18.87 -2.83 11.31
N GLN A 873 -18.66 -4.07 11.75
CA GLN A 873 -19.70 -4.96 12.30
C GLN A 873 -19.17 -5.69 13.54
N GLY A 874 -20.00 -5.87 14.57
CA GLY A 874 -19.60 -6.59 15.78
C GLY A 874 -20.73 -6.81 16.79
N PHE A 875 -20.54 -7.76 17.71
CA PHE A 875 -21.55 -8.21 18.68
C PHE A 875 -21.76 -7.29 19.90
N ASP A 876 -21.10 -6.12 19.95
CA ASP A 876 -21.32 -5.06 20.96
C ASP A 876 -20.41 -3.88 20.57
N LEU A 877 -20.91 -2.97 19.73
CA LEU A 877 -20.20 -1.73 19.47
C LEU A 877 -20.58 -0.66 20.51
N GLY A 878 -21.32 -1.00 21.56
CA GLY A 878 -21.55 -0.12 22.72
C GLY A 878 -22.99 -0.11 23.24
N PHE A 879 -23.92 -0.80 22.57
CA PHE A 879 -25.30 -0.93 23.02
C PHE A 879 -25.74 -2.40 22.94
N ASN A 880 -25.72 -3.08 24.10
CA ASN A 880 -26.12 -4.48 24.28
C ASN A 880 -25.23 -5.49 23.52
N THR A 881 -25.57 -6.78 23.66
CA THR A 881 -24.80 -7.91 23.09
C THR A 881 -25.26 -8.30 21.68
N ASP A 882 -26.03 -7.44 21.02
CA ASP A 882 -26.60 -7.70 19.70
C ASP A 882 -25.66 -7.15 18.60
N ALA A 883 -25.91 -7.51 17.35
CA ALA A 883 -25.02 -7.19 16.23
C ALA A 883 -25.18 -5.73 15.77
N ASP A 884 -24.37 -4.85 16.35
CA ASP A 884 -24.24 -3.46 15.93
C ASP A 884 -23.43 -3.34 14.63
N LYS A 885 -23.81 -2.39 13.75
CA LYS A 885 -23.08 -2.08 12.52
C LYS A 885 -22.88 -0.56 12.34
N LYS A 886 -21.76 -0.18 11.74
CA LYS A 886 -21.51 1.18 11.23
C LYS A 886 -21.49 1.16 9.72
N HIS A 887 -22.23 2.10 9.14
CA HIS A 887 -22.31 2.29 7.71
C HIS A 887 -21.83 3.69 7.34
N LEU A 888 -21.10 3.82 6.24
CA LEU A 888 -20.85 5.10 5.58
C LEU A 888 -21.92 5.28 4.51
N VAL A 889 -22.64 6.41 4.52
CA VAL A 889 -23.70 6.71 3.57
C VAL A 889 -23.36 7.99 2.83
N GLU A 890 -23.48 7.97 1.50
CA GLU A 890 -23.36 9.16 0.67
C GLU A 890 -24.56 9.29 -0.28
N LEU A 891 -25.06 10.52 -0.45
CA LEU A 891 -26.10 10.87 -1.40
C LEU A 891 -25.65 12.04 -2.27
N THR A 892 -25.91 11.95 -3.58
CA THR A 892 -25.77 13.06 -4.53
C THR A 892 -27.16 13.56 -4.94
N VAL A 893 -27.52 14.74 -4.45
CA VAL A 893 -28.82 15.39 -4.65
C VAL A 893 -28.72 16.40 -5.80
N PRO A 894 -29.45 16.24 -6.90
CA PRO A 894 -29.38 17.19 -8.02
C PRO A 894 -30.00 18.54 -7.66
N GLY A 895 -29.49 19.60 -8.30
CA GLY A 895 -29.84 21.00 -8.03
C GLY A 895 -31.32 21.33 -8.14
N ASP A 896 -32.06 20.62 -8.98
CA ASP A 896 -33.51 20.80 -9.15
C ASP A 896 -34.31 20.42 -7.89
N LYS A 897 -33.74 19.65 -6.96
CA LYS A 897 -34.39 19.27 -5.68
C LYS A 897 -34.38 20.35 -4.62
N PHE A 898 -33.47 21.32 -4.69
CA PHE A 898 -33.35 22.41 -3.70
C PHE A 898 -33.31 23.82 -4.31
N SER A 899 -33.15 23.95 -5.63
CA SER A 899 -33.01 25.24 -6.32
C SER A 899 -34.27 26.11 -6.31
N ALA A 900 -35.46 25.54 -6.17
CA ALA A 900 -36.71 26.33 -6.18
C ALA A 900 -36.72 27.40 -5.07
N ASN A 901 -36.17 27.06 -3.91
CA ASN A 901 -36.16 27.92 -2.71
C ASN A 901 -34.75 28.12 -2.13
N GLY A 902 -33.71 27.53 -2.71
CA GLY A 902 -32.34 27.54 -2.17
C GLY A 902 -32.21 26.81 -0.83
N THR A 903 -33.15 25.93 -0.51
CA THR A 903 -33.23 25.22 0.78
C THR A 903 -33.32 23.72 0.54
N LEU A 904 -32.50 22.98 1.27
CA LEU A 904 -32.45 21.52 1.27
C LEU A 904 -33.09 21.02 2.57
N LEU A 905 -34.25 20.38 2.46
CA LEU A 905 -34.85 19.66 3.59
C LEU A 905 -34.20 18.27 3.67
N LEU A 906 -33.56 17.95 4.79
CA LEU A 906 -32.97 16.65 5.06
C LEU A 906 -33.56 16.08 6.34
N GLY A 907 -33.99 14.81 6.30
CA GLY A 907 -34.45 14.10 7.48
C GLY A 907 -34.02 12.64 7.47
N PHE A 908 -34.07 12.04 8.65
CA PHE A 908 -33.71 10.66 8.90
C PHE A 908 -34.88 9.97 9.58
N LYS A 909 -35.21 8.78 9.09
CA LYS A 909 -36.35 8.02 9.58
C LYS A 909 -35.96 6.58 9.85
N ALA A 910 -36.26 6.08 11.04
CA ALA A 910 -36.16 4.65 11.36
C ALA A 910 -37.55 4.11 11.68
N ASP A 911 -38.06 3.22 10.82
CA ASP A 911 -39.33 2.54 11.03
C ASP A 911 -39.05 1.16 11.62
N SER A 912 -39.56 0.92 12.83
CA SER A 912 -39.39 -0.33 13.56
C SER A 912 -40.65 -0.61 14.37
N ASP A 913 -41.10 -1.87 14.35
CA ASP A 913 -42.25 -2.29 15.15
C ASP A 913 -41.92 -2.46 16.64
N VAL A 914 -40.63 -2.48 17.00
CA VAL A 914 -40.16 -2.61 18.38
C VAL A 914 -39.59 -1.31 18.93
N SER A 915 -39.48 -1.23 20.26
CA SER A 915 -39.00 -0.03 20.94
C SER A 915 -37.55 0.31 20.60
N VAL A 916 -37.21 1.59 20.65
CA VAL A 916 -35.85 2.14 20.52
C VAL A 916 -34.78 1.42 21.36
N SER A 917 -35.14 0.83 22.51
CA SER A 917 -34.18 0.09 23.34
C SER A 917 -33.77 -1.29 22.80
N HIS A 918 -34.41 -1.74 21.72
CA HIS A 918 -34.17 -3.05 21.10
C HIS A 918 -33.78 -2.92 19.63
N HIS A 919 -34.32 -1.94 18.90
CA HIS A 919 -33.95 -1.66 17.50
C HIS A 919 -33.83 -0.13 17.39
N SER A 920 -32.64 0.40 17.13
CA SER A 920 -32.48 1.84 16.91
C SER A 920 -31.39 2.21 15.93
N ALA A 921 -31.50 3.42 15.35
CA ALA A 921 -30.47 3.98 14.47
C ALA A 921 -29.95 5.32 14.99
N GLY A 922 -28.68 5.59 14.74
CA GLY A 922 -28.03 6.87 14.97
C GLY A 922 -27.41 7.43 13.70
N VAL A 923 -27.30 8.75 13.60
CA VAL A 923 -26.56 9.41 12.53
C VAL A 923 -25.44 10.23 13.16
N ASP A 924 -24.25 10.15 12.58
CA ASP A 924 -23.06 10.83 13.04
C ASP A 924 -22.24 11.36 11.85
N ASN A 925 -21.29 12.27 12.09
CA ASN A 925 -20.36 12.80 11.10
C ASN A 925 -21.03 13.30 9.81
N LEU A 926 -22.13 14.06 9.95
CA LEU A 926 -22.88 14.59 8.82
C LEU A 926 -22.10 15.72 8.13
N ASN A 927 -21.89 15.58 6.84
CA ASN A 927 -21.27 16.57 5.97
C ASN A 927 -22.17 16.86 4.77
N ILE A 928 -22.51 18.13 4.55
CA ILE A 928 -23.27 18.58 3.38
C ILE A 928 -22.41 19.54 2.57
N THR A 929 -22.12 19.19 1.32
CA THR A 929 -21.29 20.00 0.42
C THR A 929 -22.06 20.34 -0.85
N ALA A 930 -22.19 21.63 -1.15
CA ALA A 930 -22.78 22.12 -2.39
C ALA A 930 -21.73 22.20 -3.49
N ASN A 931 -21.98 21.59 -4.65
CA ASN A 931 -21.06 21.58 -5.79
C ASN A 931 -21.59 22.46 -6.92
N TYR A 932 -20.73 23.32 -7.48
CA TYR A 932 -21.08 24.28 -8.52
C TYR A 932 -20.39 23.93 -9.83
N ASP A 933 -21.11 24.03 -10.94
CA ASP A 933 -20.51 23.95 -12.28
C ASP A 933 -19.76 25.24 -12.62
N CYS A 934 -18.54 25.37 -12.08
CA CYS A 934 -17.67 26.48 -12.43
C CYS A 934 -17.09 26.37 -13.85
N ASN A 935 -17.40 25.33 -14.65
CA ASN A 935 -16.74 25.09 -15.93
C ASN A 935 -17.06 26.13 -17.00
N ASN A 936 -18.20 26.81 -16.96
CA ASN A 936 -18.52 27.82 -17.97
C ASN A 936 -17.62 29.06 -17.87
N ASP A 937 -17.22 29.44 -16.65
CA ASP A 937 -16.27 30.55 -16.44
C ASP A 937 -14.82 30.07 -16.32
N GLN A 938 -14.58 28.87 -15.77
CA GLN A 938 -13.23 28.31 -15.67
C GLN A 938 -12.69 27.72 -16.97
N ARG A 939 -13.49 27.17 -17.89
CA ARG A 939 -12.96 26.86 -19.25
C ARG A 939 -12.52 28.11 -19.97
N SER A 940 -13.18 29.24 -19.72
CA SER A 940 -12.80 30.54 -20.27
C SER A 940 -11.49 31.05 -19.66
N LEU A 941 -11.29 30.86 -18.35
CA LEU A 941 -10.07 31.26 -17.63
C LEU A 941 -8.90 30.26 -17.79
N LEU A 942 -9.13 28.96 -17.83
CA LEU A 942 -8.14 27.91 -18.09
C LEU A 942 -7.75 27.87 -19.57
N ALA A 943 -8.66 28.14 -20.51
CA ALA A 943 -8.27 28.36 -21.90
C ALA A 943 -7.51 29.68 -22.08
N ALA A 944 -7.85 30.72 -21.32
CA ALA A 944 -7.07 31.97 -21.31
C ALA A 944 -5.68 31.78 -20.66
N ALA A 945 -5.60 31.05 -19.55
CA ALA A 945 -4.35 30.71 -18.85
C ALA A 945 -3.49 29.75 -19.67
N ALA A 946 -4.07 28.73 -20.32
CA ALA A 946 -3.39 27.87 -21.29
C ALA A 946 -2.90 28.65 -22.52
N SER A 947 -3.59 29.74 -22.91
CA SER A 947 -3.15 30.62 -23.99
C SER A 947 -2.06 31.63 -23.58
N THR A 948 -1.88 31.86 -22.27
CA THR A 948 -0.81 32.72 -21.71
C THR A 948 0.26 31.93 -20.95
N TYR A 949 0.19 30.59 -20.97
CA TYR A 949 1.12 29.70 -20.31
C TYR A 949 2.50 29.76 -20.98
N ASP A 950 3.34 30.67 -20.49
CA ASP A 950 4.73 30.80 -20.89
C ASP A 950 5.56 29.69 -20.20
N LYS A 951 5.43 28.46 -20.73
CA LYS A 951 6.33 27.28 -20.73
C LYS A 951 7.31 26.96 -19.58
N LYS A 952 7.25 27.54 -18.37
CA LYS A 952 8.27 27.27 -17.33
C LYS A 952 7.83 27.28 -15.86
N GLN A 953 6.55 27.40 -15.54
CA GLN A 953 6.14 27.45 -14.14
C GLN A 953 5.32 26.21 -13.78
N ASP A 954 5.67 25.61 -12.66
CA ASP A 954 4.88 24.57 -12.01
C ASP A 954 3.58 25.21 -11.47
N LEU A 955 2.46 24.49 -11.61
CA LEU A 955 1.15 24.97 -11.18
C LEU A 955 0.76 24.30 -9.86
N VAL A 956 0.71 25.04 -8.77
CA VAL A 956 0.15 24.56 -7.50
C VAL A 956 -1.37 24.38 -7.68
N VAL A 957 -1.81 23.12 -7.70
CA VAL A 957 -3.22 22.71 -7.84
C VAL A 957 -3.96 22.84 -6.51
N ALA A 958 -3.34 22.41 -5.42
CA ALA A 958 -3.93 22.46 -4.09
C ALA A 958 -2.87 22.79 -3.04
N LYS A 959 -3.28 23.50 -1.98
CA LYS A 959 -2.49 23.73 -0.79
C LYS A 959 -3.41 23.68 0.42
N GLU A 960 -3.26 22.65 1.25
CA GLU A 960 -4.08 22.38 2.43
C GLU A 960 -3.15 22.37 3.65
N THR A 961 -3.22 23.43 4.47
CA THR A 961 -2.44 23.55 5.71
C THR A 961 -3.25 23.30 6.97
N TYR A 962 -4.56 23.05 6.82
CA TYR A 962 -5.52 22.77 7.91
C TYR A 962 -5.63 23.78 9.07
N GLU A 963 -4.81 24.83 9.11
CA GLU A 963 -4.79 25.87 10.15
C GLU A 963 -6.07 26.68 10.27
N SER A 964 -7.00 26.53 9.32
CA SER A 964 -8.36 27.05 9.45
C SER A 964 -9.22 26.26 10.43
N GLY A 965 -8.74 25.10 10.91
CA GLY A 965 -9.53 24.14 11.70
C GLY A 965 -10.53 23.36 10.84
N GLN A 966 -10.32 23.27 9.52
CA GLN A 966 -11.26 22.64 8.60
C GLN A 966 -10.55 21.67 7.64
N VAL A 967 -11.18 20.53 7.36
CA VAL A 967 -10.70 19.46 6.46
C VAL A 967 -11.66 19.26 5.28
N ILE A 968 -12.02 20.37 4.61
CA ILE A 968 -13.08 20.40 3.60
C ILE A 968 -12.78 19.41 2.46
N GLY A 969 -13.74 18.53 2.18
CA GLY A 969 -13.73 17.59 1.04
C GLY A 969 -12.87 16.34 1.25
N TRP A 970 -12.35 16.11 2.45
CA TRP A 970 -11.76 14.81 2.82
C TRP A 970 -12.84 13.87 3.35
N VAL A 971 -13.01 12.73 2.70
CA VAL A 971 -13.79 11.59 3.19
C VAL A 971 -13.08 11.02 4.42
N ASN A 972 -13.83 10.82 5.50
CA ASN A 972 -13.33 10.42 6.83
C ASN A 972 -12.31 11.39 7.47
N GLY A 973 -12.15 12.59 6.91
CA GLY A 973 -11.22 13.58 7.43
C GLY A 973 -11.66 14.09 8.79
N LEU A 974 -10.85 13.87 9.83
CA LEU A 974 -11.00 14.53 11.13
C LEU A 974 -10.02 15.69 11.22
N ILE A 975 -10.39 16.80 11.87
CA ILE A 975 -9.41 17.82 12.23
C ILE A 975 -8.88 17.53 13.63
N SER A 976 -7.56 17.49 13.78
CA SER A 976 -6.92 17.40 15.09
C SER A 976 -6.04 18.61 15.34
N GLN A 977 -5.86 18.94 16.61
CA GLN A 977 -4.96 20.01 17.04
C GLN A 977 -3.90 19.48 18.01
N ASN A 978 -2.68 20.00 17.89
CA ASN A 978 -1.61 19.82 18.86
C ASN A 978 -0.97 21.18 19.14
N ASP A 979 -0.79 21.52 20.42
CA ASP A 979 -0.23 22.81 20.86
C ASP A 979 1.09 23.19 20.15
N ARG A 980 1.89 22.20 19.75
CA ARG A 980 3.17 22.41 19.05
C ARG A 980 3.05 22.48 17.54
N ARG A 981 2.02 21.87 16.94
CA ARG A 981 1.94 21.58 15.49
C ARG A 981 0.74 22.20 14.79
N GLY A 982 -0.06 22.99 15.50
CA GLY A 982 -1.26 23.60 14.91
C GLY A 982 -2.34 22.57 14.63
N HIS A 983 -3.13 22.83 13.59
CA HIS A 983 -4.18 21.93 13.13
C HIS A 983 -3.67 21.04 12.00
N PHE A 984 -4.08 19.78 11.97
CA PHE A 984 -3.69 18.83 10.93
C PHE A 984 -4.83 17.87 10.61
N LEU A 985 -4.76 17.26 9.43
CA LEU A 985 -5.69 16.23 8.99
C LEU A 985 -5.44 14.92 9.73
N GLY A 986 -6.48 14.41 10.36
CA GLY A 986 -6.60 13.09 10.91
C GLY A 986 -6.18 12.97 12.36
N ARG A 987 -6.14 11.72 12.77
CA ARG A 987 -5.46 11.13 13.92
C ARG A 987 -5.45 9.65 13.57
N LEU A 988 -4.87 9.34 12.41
CA LEU A 988 -5.11 8.09 11.73
C LEU A 988 -4.51 6.96 12.57
N GLY A 989 -5.27 5.93 12.85
CA GLY A 989 -4.89 4.76 13.64
C GLY A 989 -5.96 3.68 13.50
N LEU A 990 -6.03 2.73 14.43
CA LEU A 990 -6.97 1.60 14.32
C LEU A 990 -8.44 2.02 14.11
N GLU A 991 -8.90 3.10 14.76
CA GLU A 991 -10.30 3.53 14.70
C GLU A 991 -10.61 4.54 13.57
N ASN A 992 -9.59 5.04 12.87
CA ASN A 992 -9.72 5.93 11.71
C ASN A 992 -8.51 5.69 10.80
N ASP A 993 -8.50 4.55 10.14
CA ASP A 993 -7.33 4.07 9.41
C ASP A 993 -7.18 4.74 8.03
N PHE A 994 -8.26 5.29 7.46
CA PHE A 994 -8.26 5.77 6.08
C PHE A 994 -8.99 7.11 5.88
N VAL A 995 -8.34 8.04 5.17
CA VAL A 995 -8.95 9.28 4.68
C VAL A 995 -8.62 9.51 3.21
N SER A 996 -9.52 10.15 2.45
CA SER A 996 -9.25 10.40 1.02
C SER A 996 -9.93 11.66 0.47
N LYS A 997 -9.37 12.21 -0.62
CA LYS A 997 -9.92 13.36 -1.35
C LYS A 997 -9.53 13.28 -2.82
N THR A 998 -10.47 13.66 -3.69
CA THR A 998 -10.20 13.78 -5.14
C THR A 998 -9.93 15.22 -5.54
N PHE A 999 -8.85 15.45 -6.27
CA PHE A 999 -8.41 16.76 -6.75
C PHE A 999 -8.56 16.87 -8.26
N ARG A 1000 -9.05 18.01 -8.75
CA ARG A 1000 -9.03 18.30 -10.20
C ARG A 1000 -7.65 18.80 -10.61
N VAL A 1001 -7.00 18.07 -11.51
CA VAL A 1001 -5.65 18.37 -12.01
C VAL A 1001 -5.68 18.64 -13.51
N PRO A 1002 -4.73 19.41 -14.08
CA PRO A 1002 -4.66 19.60 -15.52
C PRO A 1002 -4.41 18.25 -16.23
N PRO A 1003 -5.29 17.79 -17.15
CA PRO A 1003 -5.08 16.53 -17.88
C PRO A 1003 -3.88 16.58 -18.84
N THR A 1004 -3.28 17.76 -19.01
CA THR A 1004 -2.08 17.98 -19.83
C THR A 1004 -0.77 17.98 -19.02
N ALA A 1005 -0.83 17.80 -17.70
CA ALA A 1005 0.38 17.69 -16.88
C ALA A 1005 1.10 16.37 -17.20
N GLU A 1006 2.43 16.38 -17.30
CA GLU A 1006 3.21 15.15 -17.49
C GLU A 1006 3.34 14.36 -16.20
N SER A 1007 3.48 15.08 -15.10
CA SER A 1007 3.56 14.55 -13.75
C SER A 1007 2.96 15.53 -12.74
N MET A 1008 2.63 14.98 -11.56
CA MET A 1008 2.20 15.70 -10.38
C MET A 1008 3.21 15.46 -9.27
N SER A 1009 3.56 16.51 -8.52
CA SER A 1009 4.34 16.43 -7.29
C SER A 1009 3.37 16.59 -6.11
N LEU A 1010 3.43 15.65 -5.17
CA LEU A 1010 2.69 15.67 -3.91
C LEU A 1010 3.70 15.89 -2.78
N GLU A 1011 3.50 16.91 -1.94
CA GLU A 1011 4.39 17.21 -0.81
C GLU A 1011 3.53 17.38 0.44
N PHE A 1012 3.90 16.79 1.57
CA PHE A 1012 3.18 16.96 2.84
C PHE A 1012 4.05 16.62 4.04
N ASP A 1013 3.62 17.08 5.20
CA ASP A 1013 4.21 16.77 6.50
C ASP A 1013 3.39 15.66 7.18
N LEU A 1014 4.07 14.64 7.68
CA LEU A 1014 3.50 13.51 8.39
C LEU A 1014 3.97 13.55 9.84
N TYR A 1015 3.01 13.67 10.75
CA TYR A 1015 3.23 13.65 12.18
C TYR A 1015 3.01 12.25 12.73
N THR A 1016 4.01 11.70 13.42
CA THR A 1016 3.79 10.56 14.31
C THR A 1016 3.35 11.08 15.68
N LEU A 1017 2.32 10.45 16.25
CA LEU A 1017 1.69 10.83 17.50
C LEU A 1017 1.56 9.60 18.41
N GLY A 1018 1.55 9.83 19.72
CA GLY A 1018 1.47 8.79 20.74
C GLY A 1018 2.81 8.52 21.43
N ASN A 1019 2.76 7.78 22.54
CA ASN A 1019 3.94 7.48 23.37
C ASN A 1019 4.47 6.05 23.13
N TYR A 1020 3.83 5.29 22.25
CA TYR A 1020 4.21 3.91 21.97
C TYR A 1020 5.13 3.83 20.75
N PRO A 1021 6.21 3.04 20.81
CA PRO A 1021 7.11 2.90 19.69
C PRO A 1021 6.40 2.26 18.49
N TRP A 1022 6.60 2.83 17.31
CA TRP A 1022 6.15 2.28 16.02
C TRP A 1022 6.80 0.93 15.77
N ARG A 1023 6.07 -0.10 15.36
CA ARG A 1023 6.59 -1.45 15.09
C ARG A 1023 6.92 -1.55 13.60
N VAL A 1024 8.17 -1.85 13.28
CA VAL A 1024 8.70 -1.82 11.90
C VAL A 1024 7.88 -2.64 10.90
N LYS A 1025 7.30 -3.78 11.34
CA LYS A 1025 6.57 -4.70 10.44
C LYS A 1025 5.06 -4.49 10.43
N SER A 1026 4.44 -4.14 11.58
CA SER A 1026 2.99 -4.09 11.72
C SER A 1026 2.39 -2.68 11.62
N ASP A 1027 3.19 -1.63 11.79
CA ASP A 1027 2.71 -0.26 11.67
C ASP A 1027 3.21 0.36 10.36
N GLN A 1028 2.31 0.48 9.39
CA GLN A 1028 2.63 0.93 8.04
C GLN A 1028 1.79 2.13 7.66
N PHE A 1029 2.41 3.15 7.07
CA PHE A 1029 1.71 4.29 6.47
C PHE A 1029 1.77 4.19 4.95
N HIS A 1030 0.58 4.24 4.34
CA HIS A 1030 0.36 4.10 2.91
C HIS A 1030 -0.28 5.36 2.36
N VAL A 1031 0.21 5.81 1.20
CA VAL A 1031 -0.46 6.85 0.39
C VAL A 1031 -1.12 6.17 -0.79
N LYS A 1032 -2.46 6.27 -0.88
CA LYS A 1032 -3.23 5.75 -2.01
C LYS A 1032 -3.32 6.81 -3.11
N ILE A 1033 -2.87 6.49 -4.30
CA ILE A 1033 -2.98 7.32 -5.51
C ILE A 1033 -3.85 6.56 -6.53
N GLY A 1034 -5.10 6.98 -6.67
CA GLY A 1034 -6.12 6.19 -7.35
C GLY A 1034 -6.30 4.83 -6.67
N ILE A 1035 -6.04 3.74 -7.40
CA ILE A 1035 -6.07 2.37 -6.86
C ILE A 1035 -4.70 1.86 -6.37
N THR A 1036 -3.61 2.60 -6.60
CA THR A 1036 -2.26 2.17 -6.21
C THR A 1036 -2.00 2.58 -4.76
N SER A 1037 -1.59 1.64 -3.91
CA SER A 1037 -1.13 1.90 -2.54
C SER A 1037 0.39 1.98 -2.50
N VAL A 1038 0.93 3.07 -1.95
CA VAL A 1038 2.38 3.30 -1.82
C VAL A 1038 2.77 3.31 -0.35
N HIS A 1039 3.50 2.29 0.09
CA HIS A 1039 4.09 2.24 1.43
C HIS A 1039 5.29 3.19 1.50
N VAL A 1040 5.27 4.19 2.39
CA VAL A 1040 6.35 5.20 2.51
C VAL A 1040 7.43 4.83 3.53
N GLY A 1041 7.65 3.52 3.69
CA GLY A 1041 8.70 2.96 4.53
C GLY A 1041 8.40 2.98 6.03
N SER A 1042 9.34 2.46 6.81
CA SER A 1042 9.20 2.30 8.27
C SER A 1042 9.30 3.65 8.98
N LEU A 1043 8.29 4.02 9.76
CA LEU A 1043 8.26 5.28 10.52
C LEU A 1043 9.38 5.42 11.57
N ARG A 1044 10.17 4.36 11.84
CA ARG A 1044 11.39 4.44 12.66
C ARG A 1044 12.62 4.98 11.95
N ASN A 1045 12.72 4.78 10.63
CA ASN A 1045 13.90 5.21 9.89
C ASN A 1045 13.90 6.74 9.74
N LEU A 1046 15.07 7.36 9.92
CA LEU A 1046 15.24 8.81 9.80
C LEU A 1046 14.99 9.31 8.38
N GLN A 1047 15.29 8.49 7.37
CA GLN A 1047 15.02 8.79 5.98
C GLN A 1047 14.73 7.50 5.24
N ASP A 1048 13.82 7.56 4.27
CA ASP A 1048 13.45 6.43 3.43
C ASP A 1048 13.02 6.94 2.05
N SER A 1049 13.16 6.10 1.03
CA SER A 1049 12.77 6.44 -0.34
C SER A 1049 12.50 5.17 -1.12
N GLY A 1050 11.57 5.25 -2.07
CA GLY A 1050 11.27 4.12 -2.93
C GLY A 1050 10.49 4.53 -4.16
N SER A 1051 10.14 3.54 -4.96
CA SER A 1051 9.24 3.70 -6.09
C SER A 1051 8.31 2.51 -6.18
N VAL A 1052 7.04 2.77 -6.46
CA VAL A 1052 6.03 1.74 -6.73
C VAL A 1052 5.41 2.10 -8.07
N LYS A 1053 5.63 1.26 -9.09
CA LYS A 1053 5.28 1.55 -10.49
C LYS A 1053 5.91 2.90 -10.92
N SER A 1054 5.13 3.77 -11.57
CA SER A 1054 5.56 5.12 -11.98
C SER A 1054 5.30 6.19 -10.90
N ILE A 1055 5.34 5.83 -9.62
CA ILE A 1055 5.29 6.75 -8.48
C ILE A 1055 6.58 6.61 -7.70
N SER A 1056 7.41 7.65 -7.64
CA SER A 1056 8.59 7.70 -6.78
C SER A 1056 8.33 8.58 -5.57
N TRP A 1057 8.87 8.22 -4.40
CA TRP A 1057 8.66 8.96 -3.16
C TRP A 1057 9.93 9.03 -2.32
N THR A 1058 10.03 10.09 -1.51
CA THR A 1058 11.04 10.23 -0.47
C THR A 1058 10.38 10.72 0.82
N ARG A 1059 10.87 10.25 1.96
CA ARG A 1059 10.46 10.66 3.30
C ARG A 1059 11.70 11.01 4.10
N ALA A 1060 11.76 12.21 4.66
CA ALA A 1060 12.85 12.66 5.51
C ALA A 1060 12.32 13.15 6.86
N VAL A 1061 12.93 12.73 7.97
CA VAL A 1061 12.61 13.25 9.31
C VAL A 1061 13.11 14.70 9.44
N ASP A 1062 12.29 15.56 10.04
CA ASP A 1062 12.70 16.92 10.38
C ASP A 1062 13.82 16.87 11.44
N PRO A 1063 14.96 17.55 11.22
CA PRO A 1063 16.11 17.47 12.13
C PRO A 1063 15.83 18.06 13.53
N THR A 1064 14.74 18.80 13.69
CA THR A 1064 14.33 19.43 14.96
C THR A 1064 13.20 18.71 15.67
N ASP A 1065 12.45 17.84 14.98
CA ASP A 1065 11.38 17.04 15.55
C ASP A 1065 11.37 15.64 14.92
N SER A 1066 11.86 14.64 15.68
CA SER A 1066 11.94 13.25 15.24
C SER A 1066 10.58 12.61 14.93
N ASN A 1067 9.49 13.27 15.33
CA ASN A 1067 8.12 12.81 15.08
C ASN A 1067 7.44 13.60 13.94
N LEU A 1068 8.19 14.39 13.18
CA LEU A 1068 7.75 15.08 11.96
C LEU A 1068 8.55 14.54 10.77
N HIS A 1069 7.85 14.07 9.74
CA HIS A 1069 8.45 13.59 8.51
C HIS A 1069 7.95 14.41 7.33
N HIS A 1070 8.84 14.90 6.48
CA HIS A 1070 8.49 15.53 5.22
C HIS A 1070 8.47 14.47 4.11
N VAL A 1071 7.32 14.30 3.45
CA VAL A 1071 7.11 13.33 2.38
C VAL A 1071 6.94 14.07 1.06
N THR A 1072 7.67 13.64 0.04
CA THR A 1072 7.51 14.10 -1.34
C THR A 1072 7.29 12.91 -2.28
N MET A 1073 6.37 13.05 -3.24
CA MET A 1073 6.07 12.02 -4.23
C MET A 1073 5.93 12.62 -5.63
N ASP A 1074 6.49 11.96 -6.63
CA ASP A 1074 6.34 12.29 -8.05
C ASP A 1074 5.44 11.23 -8.72
N ILE A 1075 4.32 11.67 -9.29
CA ILE A 1075 3.23 10.84 -9.82
C ILE A 1075 3.09 11.06 -11.32
N ALA A 1076 3.19 10.01 -12.14
CA ALA A 1076 3.04 10.09 -13.59
C ALA A 1076 1.58 10.34 -14.06
N SER A 1077 1.44 10.88 -15.27
CA SER A 1077 0.14 11.20 -15.90
C SER A 1077 -0.86 10.07 -16.07
N LEU A 1078 -0.42 8.81 -16.04
CA LEU A 1078 -1.31 7.66 -16.12
C LEU A 1078 -2.31 7.55 -14.96
N TYR A 1079 -2.03 8.23 -13.84
CA TYR A 1079 -2.90 8.21 -12.65
C TYR A 1079 -4.02 9.25 -12.66
N PHE A 1080 -4.06 10.12 -13.66
CA PHE A 1080 -5.07 11.18 -13.76
C PHE A 1080 -5.52 11.44 -15.22
N PRO A 1081 -5.84 10.39 -16.01
CA PRO A 1081 -6.18 10.55 -17.43
C PRO A 1081 -7.46 11.38 -17.65
N SER A 1082 -8.36 11.41 -16.67
CA SER A 1082 -9.60 12.21 -16.68
C SER A 1082 -9.41 13.67 -16.26
N GLY A 1083 -8.21 14.05 -15.77
CA GLY A 1083 -8.00 15.32 -15.08
C GLY A 1083 -8.43 15.30 -13.61
N GLU A 1084 -8.59 14.12 -13.01
CA GLU A 1084 -8.86 13.95 -11.59
C GLU A 1084 -7.79 13.05 -10.96
N LEU A 1085 -7.28 13.44 -9.79
CA LEU A 1085 -6.28 12.73 -9.00
C LEU A 1085 -6.88 12.42 -7.62
N SER A 1086 -7.17 11.15 -7.34
CA SER A 1086 -7.59 10.71 -6.01
C SER A 1086 -6.37 10.44 -5.13
N VAL A 1087 -6.33 11.07 -3.96
CA VAL A 1087 -5.28 10.91 -2.95
C VAL A 1087 -5.92 10.45 -1.65
N GLY A 1088 -5.39 9.38 -1.06
CA GLY A 1088 -5.78 8.90 0.26
C GLY A 1088 -4.59 8.62 1.16
N PHE A 1089 -4.80 8.70 2.46
CA PHE A 1089 -3.83 8.34 3.49
C PHE A 1089 -4.41 7.19 4.29
N HIS A 1090 -3.67 6.08 4.35
CA HIS A 1090 -4.07 4.85 5.01
C HIS A 1090 -3.00 4.43 6.02
N ILE A 1091 -3.40 4.05 7.22
CA ILE A 1091 -2.49 3.51 8.23
C ILE A 1091 -2.96 2.13 8.66
N MET A 1092 -2.04 1.16 8.62
CA MET A 1092 -2.29 -0.17 9.17
C MET A 1092 -1.58 -0.22 10.51
N THR A 1093 -2.32 -0.27 11.61
CA THR A 1093 -1.78 -0.44 12.96
C THR A 1093 -2.75 -1.24 13.82
N THR A 1094 -2.23 -2.02 14.76
CA THR A 1094 -3.05 -2.78 15.73
C THR A 1094 -3.34 -1.98 17.01
N ASP A 1095 -2.71 -0.82 17.16
CA ASP A 1095 -2.82 0.00 18.36
C ASP A 1095 -3.89 1.09 18.16
N SER A 1096 -4.70 1.33 19.19
CA SER A 1096 -5.68 2.44 19.23
C SER A 1096 -5.02 3.81 18.99
N ILE A 1097 -5.76 4.74 18.38
CA ILE A 1097 -5.37 6.15 18.15
C ILE A 1097 -4.87 6.83 19.43
N ALA A 1098 -5.41 6.45 20.61
CA ALA A 1098 -4.99 7.01 21.89
C ALA A 1098 -3.54 6.62 22.26
N LYS A 1099 -3.06 5.47 21.76
CA LYS A 1099 -1.70 4.97 21.98
C LYS A 1099 -0.75 5.43 20.88
N LYS A 1100 -1.21 5.39 19.63
CA LYS A 1100 -0.41 5.62 18.43
C LYS A 1100 -1.31 6.06 17.28
N SER A 1101 -0.94 7.15 16.63
CA SER A 1101 -1.65 7.63 15.43
C SER A 1101 -0.73 8.47 14.55
N VAL A 1102 -1.13 8.74 13.32
CA VAL A 1102 -0.48 9.76 12.46
C VAL A 1102 -1.38 10.93 12.13
N GLY A 1103 -0.80 12.09 11.84
CA GLY A 1103 -1.50 13.25 11.30
C GLY A 1103 -0.83 13.73 10.03
N VAL A 1104 -1.58 14.30 9.10
CA VAL A 1104 -1.04 14.86 7.85
C VAL A 1104 -1.27 16.37 7.81
N ASP A 1105 -0.25 17.13 7.44
CA ASP A 1105 -0.32 18.58 7.34
C ASP A 1105 0.45 19.11 6.12
N ASN A 1106 0.30 20.40 5.80
CA ASN A 1106 1.04 21.12 4.77
C ASN A 1106 1.02 20.43 3.40
N LEU A 1107 -0.12 19.85 3.02
CA LEU A 1107 -0.27 19.17 1.74
C LEU A 1107 -0.23 20.16 0.58
N ILE A 1108 0.69 19.96 -0.36
CA ILE A 1108 0.85 20.74 -1.58
C ILE A 1108 0.82 19.78 -2.77
N ILE A 1109 -0.04 20.09 -3.75
CA ILE A 1109 -0.14 19.35 -5.01
C ILE A 1109 0.30 20.28 -6.14
N THR A 1110 1.28 19.88 -6.93
CA THR A 1110 1.88 20.71 -7.97
C THR A 1110 1.93 19.97 -9.31
N ALA A 1111 1.34 20.54 -10.35
CA ALA A 1111 1.37 20.01 -11.71
C ALA A 1111 2.60 20.50 -12.48
N ARG A 1112 3.37 19.57 -13.06
CA ARG A 1112 4.56 19.87 -13.89
C ARG A 1112 4.22 19.72 -15.38
N ALA A 1113 4.60 20.72 -16.17
CA ALA A 1113 4.24 20.81 -17.60
C ALA A 1113 5.36 20.33 -18.54
N VAL A 1114 4.97 19.81 -19.70
CA VAL A 1114 5.87 19.35 -20.78
C VAL A 1114 6.92 20.40 -21.14
N HIS A 1115 8.18 20.11 -20.83
CA HIS A 1115 9.31 20.83 -21.42
C HIS A 1115 9.47 20.40 -22.87
N THR A 1116 8.75 21.04 -23.80
CA THR A 1116 9.06 20.87 -25.23
C THR A 1116 10.49 21.36 -25.46
N THR A 1117 11.41 20.46 -25.72
CA THR A 1117 12.82 20.78 -25.98
C THR A 1117 12.93 21.76 -27.14
N ALA A 1118 13.74 22.79 -26.97
CA ALA A 1118 13.88 23.92 -27.89
C ALA A 1118 14.43 23.57 -29.30
N SER A 1119 14.73 22.29 -29.59
CA SER A 1119 15.25 21.85 -30.88
C SER A 1119 14.26 22.00 -32.05
N ASP A 1120 12.95 22.04 -31.78
CA ASP A 1120 11.94 22.22 -32.83
C ASP A 1120 11.60 23.70 -33.12
N GLN A 1121 12.03 24.64 -32.28
CA GLN A 1121 11.78 26.07 -32.49
C GLN A 1121 12.87 26.82 -33.29
N GLU A 1122 14.05 26.23 -33.52
CA GLU A 1122 15.08 26.87 -34.37
C GLU A 1122 14.79 26.78 -35.88
N ARG A 1123 13.86 25.93 -36.33
CA ARG A 1123 13.54 25.79 -37.77
C ARG A 1123 12.46 26.74 -38.31
N LYS A 1124 11.83 27.56 -37.47
CA LYS A 1124 10.78 28.52 -37.89
C LYS A 1124 11.08 30.01 -37.66
N LYS A 1125 12.25 30.37 -37.09
CA LYS A 1125 12.68 31.77 -36.97
C LYS A 1125 13.53 32.21 -38.17
N THR A 1126 12.95 32.22 -39.37
CA THR A 1126 13.50 32.96 -40.52
C THR A 1126 12.39 33.49 -41.40
N ASN A 1127 11.49 34.29 -40.84
CA ASN A 1127 10.78 35.38 -41.49
C ASN A 1127 9.89 36.07 -40.46
N GLU A 1128 9.77 37.39 -40.58
CA GLU A 1128 8.98 38.30 -39.71
C GLU A 1128 9.71 38.85 -38.48
N GLN A 1129 10.58 39.83 -38.74
CA GLN A 1129 10.83 40.90 -37.78
C GLN A 1129 10.95 42.24 -38.51
N ALA A 1130 9.85 42.99 -38.52
CA ALA A 1130 9.84 44.43 -38.78
C ALA A 1130 8.78 45.08 -37.88
N THR A 1131 9.17 46.16 -37.21
CA THR A 1131 8.35 47.09 -36.37
C THR A 1131 7.78 46.48 -35.08
N THR A 1132 7.99 46.99 -33.87
CA THR A 1132 7.97 48.40 -33.44
C THR A 1132 8.58 48.54 -32.03
N THR A 1133 9.27 49.65 -31.78
CA THR A 1133 9.89 50.03 -30.50
C THR A 1133 8.90 50.84 -29.64
N THR A 1134 8.69 50.51 -28.37
CA THR A 1134 8.27 51.51 -27.35
C THR A 1134 8.64 51.07 -25.92
N LYS A 1135 9.15 52.05 -25.14
CA LYS A 1135 9.74 51.95 -23.80
C LYS A 1135 8.73 51.54 -22.71
N LYS A 1136 9.19 50.73 -21.74
CA LYS A 1136 8.55 50.51 -20.43
C LYS A 1136 9.30 51.31 -19.36
N GLU A 1137 8.59 52.18 -18.66
CA GLU A 1137 9.04 52.85 -17.42
C GLU A 1137 8.70 51.97 -16.22
N SER A 1138 9.66 51.80 -15.32
CA SER A 1138 9.51 51.15 -14.02
C SER A 1138 8.96 52.14 -13.00
N THR A 1139 7.92 51.78 -12.25
CA THR A 1139 7.57 52.44 -11.00
C THR A 1139 7.33 51.41 -9.91
N SER A 1140 8.16 51.48 -8.87
CA SER A 1140 8.08 50.71 -7.64
C SER A 1140 6.93 51.23 -6.76
N TYR A 1141 6.13 50.33 -6.21
CA TYR A 1141 5.20 50.66 -5.13
C TYR A 1141 5.73 50.15 -3.79
N SER A 1142 5.66 51.03 -2.79
CA SER A 1142 6.07 50.80 -1.41
C SER A 1142 4.85 50.83 -0.49
N HIS A 1143 4.93 50.00 0.55
CA HIS A 1143 4.27 50.01 1.86
C HIS A 1143 3.26 51.13 2.17
N TYR A 1144 2.08 50.72 2.65
CA TYR A 1144 1.25 51.56 3.53
C TYR A 1144 0.81 50.79 4.78
N GLN A 1145 1.03 51.45 5.92
CA GLN A 1145 0.65 51.09 7.28
C GLN A 1145 -0.80 51.48 7.59
N ALA A 1146 -1.40 50.75 8.53
CA ALA A 1146 -2.71 50.99 9.11
C ALA A 1146 -2.79 52.26 9.99
N PRO A 1147 -4.00 52.82 10.19
CA PRO A 1147 -4.27 53.71 11.32
C PRO A 1147 -5.43 53.24 12.23
N THR A 1148 -5.14 53.20 13.52
CA THR A 1148 -6.03 53.14 14.69
C THR A 1148 -6.75 54.48 14.95
N THR A 1149 -8.02 54.50 15.42
CA THR A 1149 -8.48 55.20 16.67
C THR A 1149 -9.99 55.05 17.04
N LYS A 1150 -10.22 54.62 18.29
CA LYS A 1150 -11.12 55.11 19.40
C LYS A 1150 -12.65 55.38 19.26
N GLN A 1151 -13.41 54.56 20.00
CA GLN A 1151 -14.48 54.76 21.03
C GLN A 1151 -15.67 55.77 20.93
N GLU A 1152 -16.89 55.18 20.93
CA GLU A 1152 -18.16 55.41 21.71
C GLU A 1152 -18.93 56.76 21.73
N PRO A 1153 -20.30 56.82 21.98
CA PRO A 1153 -21.09 55.97 22.90
C PRO A 1153 -22.58 55.56 22.58
N VAL A 1154 -22.98 54.41 23.16
CA VAL A 1154 -24.24 53.99 23.86
C VAL A 1154 -25.67 54.26 23.29
N LYS A 1155 -26.42 53.17 23.00
CA LYS A 1155 -27.72 52.81 23.66
C LYS A 1155 -28.35 51.43 23.30
N GLN A 1156 -28.53 50.63 24.37
CA GLN A 1156 -29.55 49.60 24.69
C GLN A 1156 -29.66 48.24 23.96
N ARG A 1157 -29.88 47.20 24.79
CA ARG A 1157 -29.53 45.76 24.69
C ARG A 1157 -30.45 44.90 23.81
N PRO A 1158 -29.88 43.80 23.27
CA PRO A 1158 -30.37 42.44 23.52
C PRO A 1158 -29.28 41.55 24.16
N VAL A 1159 -29.71 40.37 24.61
CA VAL A 1159 -28.96 39.33 25.37
C VAL A 1159 -27.59 39.04 24.75
N ARG A 1160 -26.52 39.02 25.56
CA ARG A 1160 -25.14 38.83 25.10
C ARG A 1160 -24.79 37.35 25.06
N ASN A 1161 -24.23 36.90 23.95
CA ASN A 1161 -23.35 35.73 23.92
C ASN A 1161 -22.10 36.08 24.73
N HIS A 1162 -21.93 35.44 25.88
CA HIS A 1162 -20.83 35.71 26.81
C HIS A 1162 -19.59 34.94 26.34
N GLY A 1163 -18.54 35.67 25.93
CA GLY A 1163 -17.38 35.13 25.23
C GLY A 1163 -16.41 34.28 26.08
N GLY A 1164 -16.88 33.16 26.63
CA GLY A 1164 -16.02 32.12 27.24
C GLY A 1164 -15.23 32.58 28.48
N VAL A 1165 -15.81 33.47 29.29
CA VAL A 1165 -15.30 33.89 30.61
C VAL A 1165 -16.43 33.61 31.60
N CYS A 1166 -16.13 32.92 32.69
CA CYS A 1166 -17.11 32.62 33.73
C CYS A 1166 -17.24 33.82 34.67
N TYR A 1167 -18.47 34.29 34.90
CA TYR A 1167 -18.72 35.41 35.81
C TYR A 1167 -19.23 34.90 37.17
N SER A 1168 -18.66 35.44 38.24
CA SER A 1168 -19.09 35.24 39.63
C SER A 1168 -20.48 35.82 39.91
N GLU A 1169 -21.03 36.67 39.03
CA GLU A 1169 -22.44 37.06 39.08
C GLU A 1169 -23.37 35.86 38.82
N ASP A 1170 -22.94 34.89 38.01
CA ASP A 1170 -23.73 33.73 37.61
C ASP A 1170 -23.44 32.49 38.47
N PHE A 1171 -22.16 32.24 38.80
CA PHE A 1171 -21.74 31.07 39.58
C PHE A 1171 -20.78 31.42 40.73
N PRO A 1172 -21.19 32.24 41.71
CA PRO A 1172 -20.29 32.73 42.76
C PRO A 1172 -19.74 31.60 43.63
N CYS A 1173 -18.44 31.64 43.91
CA CYS A 1173 -17.76 30.78 44.86
C CYS A 1173 -16.90 31.60 45.85
N GLY A 1174 -16.22 30.97 46.81
CA GLY A 1174 -15.22 31.67 47.63
C GLY A 1174 -15.74 32.56 48.78
N GLY A 1175 -17.04 32.53 49.07
CA GLY A 1175 -17.65 33.20 50.22
C GLY A 1175 -17.59 34.73 50.12
N ASP A 1176 -16.76 35.36 50.96
CA ASP A 1176 -16.62 36.83 51.04
C ASP A 1176 -15.63 37.43 50.03
N LYS A 1177 -14.98 36.60 49.20
CA LYS A 1177 -14.02 37.07 48.18
C LYS A 1177 -14.77 37.43 46.88
N PRO A 1178 -14.86 38.72 46.51
CA PRO A 1178 -15.53 39.11 45.27
C PRO A 1178 -14.75 38.65 44.04
N GLY A 1179 -15.46 38.34 42.95
CA GLY A 1179 -14.85 37.93 41.68
C GLY A 1179 -14.41 36.46 41.65
N MET A 1180 -14.92 35.60 42.53
CA MET A 1180 -14.59 34.17 42.52
C MET A 1180 -15.77 33.38 41.92
N VAL A 1181 -15.50 32.51 40.97
CA VAL A 1181 -16.50 31.75 40.21
C VAL A 1181 -16.20 30.25 40.22
N TYR A 1182 -17.25 29.44 40.33
CA TYR A 1182 -17.14 27.99 40.20
C TYR A 1182 -16.89 27.58 38.75
N ILE A 1183 -15.98 26.64 38.56
CA ILE A 1183 -15.72 25.97 37.29
C ILE A 1183 -15.69 24.46 37.54
N CYS A 1184 -16.24 23.69 36.61
CA CYS A 1184 -16.09 22.26 36.57
C CYS A 1184 -15.05 21.91 35.52
N HIS A 1185 -13.96 21.26 35.95
CA HIS A 1185 -12.89 20.83 35.05
C HIS A 1185 -12.84 19.30 35.00
N TYR A 1186 -12.75 18.75 33.80
CA TYR A 1186 -12.63 17.30 33.61
C TYR A 1186 -11.16 16.88 33.57
N SER A 1187 -10.80 15.97 34.46
CA SER A 1187 -9.49 15.32 34.43
C SER A 1187 -9.67 13.84 34.13
N ILE A 1188 -9.01 13.35 33.08
CA ILE A 1188 -9.01 11.91 32.70
C ILE A 1188 -8.65 10.99 33.89
N LYS A 1189 -7.80 11.45 34.82
CA LYS A 1189 -7.41 10.66 36.01
C LYS A 1189 -8.39 10.75 37.18
N LYS A 1190 -9.17 11.82 37.29
CA LYS A 1190 -9.94 12.14 38.51
C LYS A 1190 -11.42 12.42 38.26
N GLY A 1191 -11.88 12.33 37.01
CA GLY A 1191 -13.19 12.78 36.58
C GLY A 1191 -13.38 14.28 36.78
N TYR A 1192 -14.64 14.70 36.82
CA TYR A 1192 -15.04 16.08 37.03
C TYR A 1192 -14.68 16.60 38.42
N GLN A 1193 -13.91 17.68 38.48
CA GLN A 1193 -13.51 18.36 39.70
C GLN A 1193 -14.00 19.81 39.69
N THR A 1194 -14.65 20.24 40.77
CA THR A 1194 -15.09 21.63 40.93
C THR A 1194 -13.98 22.48 41.52
N TYR A 1195 -13.60 23.53 40.82
CA TYR A 1195 -12.66 24.55 41.27
C TYR A 1195 -13.38 25.88 41.53
N CYS A 1196 -12.75 26.71 42.36
CA CYS A 1196 -13.21 28.06 42.67
C CYS A 1196 -12.08 29.02 42.33
N LEU A 1197 -12.18 29.67 41.17
CA LEU A 1197 -11.11 30.51 40.59
C LEU A 1197 -11.57 31.98 40.51
N ASN A 1198 -10.63 32.89 40.28
CA ASN A 1198 -10.97 34.29 40.02
C ASN A 1198 -11.55 34.41 38.59
N GLU A 1199 -12.54 35.28 38.38
CA GLU A 1199 -13.13 35.56 37.06
C GLU A 1199 -12.06 35.83 35.99
N GLU A 1200 -11.00 36.57 36.35
CA GLU A 1200 -9.89 36.91 35.46
C GLU A 1200 -9.06 35.70 35.00
N ASP A 1201 -9.10 34.59 35.75
CA ASP A 1201 -8.33 33.36 35.47
C ASP A 1201 -9.19 32.28 34.77
N THR A 1202 -10.42 32.62 34.37
CA THR A 1202 -11.37 31.66 33.79
C THR A 1202 -11.28 31.50 32.29
N ASP A 1203 -10.39 32.23 31.63
CA ASP A 1203 -10.07 32.04 30.22
C ASP A 1203 -9.31 30.72 29.95
N ILE A 1204 -8.60 30.20 30.96
CA ILE A 1204 -7.96 28.86 30.95
C ILE A 1204 -8.95 27.72 30.71
N VAL A 1205 -10.23 27.92 31.05
CA VAL A 1205 -11.31 26.93 30.88
C VAL A 1205 -11.55 26.60 29.40
N ARG A 1206 -11.07 27.43 28.46
CA ARG A 1206 -11.16 27.19 27.01
C ARG A 1206 -10.28 26.05 26.51
N SER A 1207 -9.28 25.61 27.28
CA SER A 1207 -8.29 24.64 26.80
C SER A 1207 -8.84 23.22 26.68
N TYR A 1208 -9.98 22.93 27.32
CA TYR A 1208 -10.56 21.60 27.36
C TYR A 1208 -12.06 21.68 27.11
N ALA A 1209 -12.53 20.96 26.08
CA ALA A 1209 -13.94 20.99 25.65
C ALA A 1209 -14.92 20.54 26.74
N ASP A 1210 -14.45 19.72 27.68
CA ASP A 1210 -15.25 19.17 28.78
C ASP A 1210 -15.37 20.11 30.01
N ASP A 1211 -14.72 21.27 30.00
CA ASP A 1211 -14.76 22.20 31.12
C ASP A 1211 -15.91 23.21 30.98
N TYR A 1212 -16.64 23.50 32.06
CA TYR A 1212 -17.76 24.44 32.04
C TYR A 1212 -17.84 25.37 33.26
N CYS A 1213 -18.51 26.51 33.07
CA CYS A 1213 -18.77 27.48 34.13
C CYS A 1213 -19.85 26.96 35.08
N GLY A 1214 -19.50 26.73 36.34
CA GLY A 1214 -20.40 26.24 37.38
C GLY A 1214 -19.81 25.10 38.21
N PRO A 1215 -20.45 24.71 39.32
CA PRO A 1215 -20.05 23.53 40.05
C PRO A 1215 -20.36 22.27 39.24
N CYS A 1216 -19.58 21.21 39.42
CA CYS A 1216 -19.82 19.94 38.74
C CYS A 1216 -21.16 19.34 39.17
N VAL A 1217 -22.07 19.15 38.23
CA VAL A 1217 -23.42 18.60 38.47
C VAL A 1217 -23.46 17.18 37.93
N GLY A 1218 -23.70 16.16 38.78
CA GLY A 1218 -23.75 14.76 38.31
C GLY A 1218 -23.31 13.64 39.27
N GLY A 1219 -23.03 13.90 40.56
CA GLY A 1219 -22.82 12.84 41.56
C GLY A 1219 -21.45 12.15 41.57
N TYR A 1220 -20.54 12.44 40.63
CA TYR A 1220 -19.18 11.89 40.59
C TYR A 1220 -18.14 12.66 41.44
N GLY A 1221 -18.56 13.67 42.20
CA GLY A 1221 -17.70 14.51 43.04
C GLY A 1221 -17.69 14.23 44.56
N GLN A 1222 -18.26 13.11 45.05
CA GLN A 1222 -18.23 12.80 46.48
C GLN A 1222 -17.33 11.59 46.82
N GLN A 1223 -16.08 11.86 47.18
CA GLN A 1223 -15.32 10.94 48.05
C GLN A 1223 -15.67 11.21 49.51
N GLN A 1224 -16.13 10.16 50.19
CA GLN A 1224 -16.30 10.09 51.63
C GLN A 1224 -14.97 10.33 52.34
N GLY A 1225 -14.89 11.39 53.14
CA GLY A 1225 -13.78 11.59 54.07
C GLY A 1225 -13.83 10.55 55.21
N TYR A 1226 -12.91 9.58 55.18
CA TYR A 1226 -12.59 8.79 56.37
C TYR A 1226 -11.53 9.51 57.20
N SER A 1227 -11.99 10.00 58.35
CA SER A 1227 -11.16 10.42 59.47
C SER A 1227 -10.46 9.22 60.10
N TYR A 1228 -9.14 9.27 60.24
CA TYR A 1228 -8.44 8.58 61.33
C TYR A 1228 -7.64 9.59 62.16
N ARG A 1229 -8.02 9.69 63.43
CA ARG A 1229 -7.22 10.24 64.53
C ARG A 1229 -6.27 9.16 65.04
N SER A 1230 -4.97 9.41 64.99
CA SER A 1230 -3.99 9.42 66.10
C SER A 1230 -2.59 9.27 65.54
#